data_AF-A0A7H8QX31-F1
#
_entry.id   AF-A0A7H8QX31-F1
#
_cell.length_a   1.000
_cell.length_b   1.000
_cell.length_c   1.000
_cell.angle_alpha   90.00
_cell.angle_beta   90.00
_cell.angle_gamma   90.00
#
_symmetry.space_group_name_H-M   'P 1'
#
loop_
_entity.id
_entity.type
_entity.pdbx_description
1 polymer ?
#
loop_
_entity_poly.entity_id
_entity_poly.type
_entity_poly.pdbx_seq_one_letter_code
_entity_poly.pdbx_strand_id
1 'polypeptide(L)'
;MFGVQTASRRSTGCQGCRKGRVKCWEERPRCRRCTRKNIDCEYPDPLDNFRNENSKAANRASTLWRQRAFKIDEDESTTDDDKRVTSPDVDYPHTISRSLQVDSVESRALYLFFQDYGCDSRILSPWVGIFQMLPGLYERAPRNSFTSHAILAVALAYQERKHKVSRSEVPARTEYSKAIQAINSQLQLQERTPINEILASICLMSQFELMLPSATMAKTNPESRLAHMYGAIAMVQRVEAQAKGQVIDLRVLNLIFLQMTINCLNGRLRPPLSLDSWIRRLDFSMPGPTLLCAMYRIALWQADVDELIQGTQCFDTETETRIRNLIIMMQVEDAELETWESSLPLRFQYQARPVSPHDHAMFHSPGAPHTIYEYSFCLTAVPRTLYFAARIILNQSLQRCCTWMSTWSPKEEEEEYLIQCAILKESIAAMICSISCSVNAVLNDSIQPPGNDDLQNRRGVEAPGLRGVLMMWQLSVSSVATNDPDIMERVGHERSLWLKSVLGHSISRMLGYLLAFAASSQALTIDYWPYQSFVTEPTFHPPIFQIDKSGAPLADGLIIFTPSIENITTIGARDLVAGMIMTDDGELVWHDPHFEISTNLFVQSLNGKPVLSHWSGQGSNVGHGYGSVTIMDETYSTIAEICPKIGLVTPDNSVPDCDADLHESYITDRGTILVTAVNATQADLSSVNGPSDGWVYDTKFLEIDIATKDIVFEWSAIEAGVPFNLSKTRPDTGLAGNGTSQSSPWDWFHANSVQAVGDKYLVNSRHCWSTFMLDRTGKVEWYIDGSDGGDFKLDSDNLFRWEHHARAQNFTDTSLELHYFNNNNAEWDNGTRATNGLRLGLDLEAKTATVLQKLHSDGIFTESQGSFFPLDNGNTLVGFGSISKIKEYGPEGDLRMTLQFGEDNLVQSYRSYRQEWHATPATLPKAVIKDSAVYMSWNGATEVTQWKVYGPALVGASSMQLLGTVPKKGFETLFNLTQPALLVKVAAYAGDKLLGTSPIVTI
;
A
#
# COMPACT_ATOMS: atom_id res chain seq x y z
N MET A 1 44.14 40.61 -15.64
CA MET A 1 43.23 40.78 -16.79
C MET A 1 43.04 39.42 -17.44
N PHE A 2 41.97 38.69 -17.09
CA PHE A 2 41.61 37.41 -17.71
C PHE A 2 40.08 37.38 -17.88
N GLY A 3 39.62 36.96 -19.06
CA GLY A 3 38.23 37.13 -19.47
C GLY A 3 37.33 35.95 -19.09
N VAL A 4 36.11 36.25 -18.64
CA VAL A 4 35.04 35.26 -18.52
C VAL A 4 34.58 34.89 -19.93
N GLN A 5 34.72 33.62 -20.31
CA GLN A 5 34.06 33.11 -21.52
C GLN A 5 32.55 33.02 -21.26
N THR A 6 31.77 33.83 -21.97
CA THR A 6 30.31 33.76 -21.91
C THR A 6 29.79 32.56 -22.69
N ALA A 7 29.04 31.68 -22.02
CA ALA A 7 28.40 30.54 -22.66
C ALA A 7 27.42 31.00 -23.76
N SER A 8 27.43 30.32 -24.90
CA SER A 8 26.59 30.70 -26.04
C SER A 8 25.09 30.51 -25.74
N ARG A 9 24.30 31.59 -25.87
CA ARG A 9 22.84 31.50 -25.80
C ARG A 9 22.33 30.61 -26.96
N ARG A 10 21.58 29.56 -26.64
CA ARG A 10 20.90 28.72 -27.63
C ARG A 10 19.86 29.56 -28.40
N SER A 11 19.65 29.27 -29.69
CA SER A 11 18.76 30.07 -30.55
C SER A 11 17.27 29.84 -30.22
N THR A 12 16.52 30.93 -30.09
CA THR A 12 15.08 30.99 -29.83
C THR A 12 14.19 30.73 -31.06
N GLY A 13 14.79 30.50 -32.23
CA GLY A 13 14.07 30.29 -33.50
C GLY A 13 13.26 29.00 -33.59
N CYS A 14 12.21 29.01 -34.42
CA CYS A 14 11.29 27.89 -34.64
C CYS A 14 11.95 26.64 -35.26
N GLN A 15 11.34 25.48 -35.07
CA GLN A 15 11.75 24.15 -35.56
C GLN A 15 12.11 24.18 -37.06
N GLY A 16 11.23 24.74 -37.90
CA GLY A 16 11.43 24.82 -39.35
C GLY A 16 12.68 25.63 -39.75
N CYS A 17 12.94 26.77 -39.09
CA CYS A 17 14.16 27.56 -39.32
C CYS A 17 15.42 26.89 -38.76
N ARG A 18 15.32 26.20 -37.60
CA ARG A 18 16.43 25.40 -37.03
C ARG A 18 16.82 24.25 -37.96
N LYS A 19 15.86 23.45 -38.42
CA LYS A 19 16.06 22.34 -39.38
C LYS A 19 16.70 22.87 -40.68
N GLY A 20 16.23 24.01 -41.19
CA GLY A 20 16.81 24.70 -42.34
C GLY A 20 18.14 25.44 -42.10
N ARG A 21 18.72 25.40 -40.89
CA ARG A 21 19.96 26.11 -40.48
C ARG A 21 20.00 27.59 -40.85
N VAL A 22 18.88 28.30 -40.70
CA VAL A 22 18.71 29.70 -41.12
C VAL A 22 18.16 30.59 -40.01
N LYS A 23 18.51 31.88 -40.05
CA LYS A 23 18.03 32.86 -39.08
C LYS A 23 16.49 32.93 -39.09
N CYS A 24 15.89 32.65 -37.93
CA CYS A 24 14.47 32.88 -37.68
C CYS A 24 14.22 34.37 -37.41
N TRP A 25 12.97 34.81 -37.59
CA TRP A 25 12.52 36.16 -37.26
C TRP A 25 11.63 36.22 -36.01
N GLU A 26 11.32 35.05 -35.42
CA GLU A 26 10.77 34.86 -34.06
C GLU A 26 9.38 35.48 -33.77
N GLU A 27 8.77 36.11 -34.78
CA GLU A 27 7.35 36.46 -34.83
C GLU A 27 6.45 35.23 -34.61
N ARG A 28 5.43 35.36 -33.75
CA ARG A 28 4.40 34.34 -33.46
C ARG A 28 3.05 34.77 -34.07
N PRO A 29 2.15 33.82 -34.45
CA PRO A 29 2.30 32.37 -34.34
C PRO A 29 3.23 31.75 -35.39
N ARG A 30 3.37 32.34 -36.59
CA ARG A 30 4.27 31.86 -37.66
C ARG A 30 5.25 32.96 -38.07
N CYS A 31 6.54 32.65 -38.18
CA CYS A 31 7.56 33.63 -38.56
C CYS A 31 7.55 33.96 -40.07
N ARG A 32 7.86 35.22 -40.44
CA ARG A 32 7.87 35.74 -41.82
C ARG A 32 8.48 34.83 -42.87
N ARG A 33 9.55 34.10 -42.53
CA ARG A 33 10.21 33.19 -43.48
C ARG A 33 9.34 31.97 -43.78
N CYS A 34 8.77 31.34 -42.76
CA CYS A 34 7.89 30.18 -42.91
C CYS A 34 6.59 30.59 -43.60
N THR A 35 6.02 31.75 -43.26
CA THR A 35 4.87 32.35 -43.95
C THR A 35 5.15 32.57 -45.44
N ARG A 36 6.26 33.21 -45.82
CA ARG A 36 6.64 33.46 -47.23
C ARG A 36 6.99 32.20 -48.04
N LYS A 37 7.36 31.10 -47.37
CA LYS A 37 7.70 29.82 -48.02
C LYS A 37 6.58 28.78 -47.93
N ASN A 38 5.47 29.11 -47.27
CA ASN A 38 4.45 28.20 -46.77
C ASN A 38 5.02 26.89 -46.16
N ILE A 39 6.04 27.04 -45.31
CA ILE A 39 6.59 25.95 -44.50
C ILE A 39 5.93 26.02 -43.11
N ASP A 40 5.77 24.88 -42.46
CA ASP A 40 5.26 24.83 -41.09
C ASP A 40 6.20 25.54 -40.08
N CYS A 41 5.64 26.04 -38.98
CA CYS A 41 6.30 27.01 -38.11
C CYS A 41 6.11 26.79 -36.61
N GLU A 42 6.23 25.54 -36.18
CA GLU A 42 6.27 25.13 -34.79
C GLU A 42 7.45 25.75 -34.01
N TYR A 43 7.20 26.30 -32.81
CA TYR A 43 8.24 26.68 -31.86
C TYR A 43 8.38 25.58 -30.80
N PRO A 44 9.60 25.14 -30.44
CA PRO A 44 9.79 24.12 -29.44
C PRO A 44 9.39 24.62 -28.05
N ASP A 45 8.90 23.72 -27.22
CA ASP A 45 8.45 24.00 -25.86
C ASP A 45 9.64 24.45 -24.96
N PRO A 46 9.43 25.35 -23.97
CA PRO A 46 10.44 25.67 -22.97
C PRO A 46 11.05 24.44 -22.27
N LEU A 47 10.25 23.41 -21.99
CA LEU A 47 10.62 22.18 -21.26
C LEU A 47 11.45 21.20 -22.11
N ASP A 48 11.36 21.29 -23.43
CA ASP A 48 11.96 20.42 -24.47
C ASP A 48 13.52 20.47 -24.53
N ASN A 49 14.17 21.03 -23.51
CA ASN A 49 15.60 21.32 -23.47
C ASN A 49 16.44 20.26 -22.74
N PHE A 50 15.83 19.28 -22.08
CA PHE A 50 16.53 18.17 -21.45
C PHE A 50 16.97 17.13 -22.48
N ARG A 51 18.28 16.86 -22.55
CA ARG A 51 18.85 15.86 -23.45
C ARG A 51 19.75 14.91 -22.66
N ASN A 52 19.37 13.65 -22.63
CA ASN A 52 20.05 12.61 -21.85
C ASN A 52 21.42 12.26 -22.45
N GLU A 53 22.52 12.70 -21.83
CA GLU A 53 23.89 12.40 -22.25
C GLU A 53 24.42 11.04 -21.75
N ASN A 54 23.70 10.35 -20.87
CA ASN A 54 24.14 9.10 -20.24
C ASN A 54 24.45 8.02 -21.29
N SER A 55 23.72 8.01 -22.41
CA SER A 55 23.94 7.11 -23.55
C SER A 55 25.35 7.23 -24.17
N LYS A 56 25.96 8.42 -24.16
CA LYS A 56 27.35 8.62 -24.64
C LYS A 56 28.38 8.30 -23.57
N ALA A 57 28.06 8.52 -22.29
CA ALA A 57 28.91 8.11 -21.18
C ALA A 57 29.01 6.57 -21.10
N ALA A 58 27.87 5.88 -21.19
CA ALA A 58 27.78 4.42 -21.16
C ALA A 58 28.57 3.75 -22.30
N ASN A 59 28.47 4.27 -23.53
CA ASN A 59 29.24 3.74 -24.67
C ASN A 59 30.76 3.97 -24.54
N ARG A 60 31.20 5.06 -23.88
CA ARG A 60 32.62 5.22 -23.50
C ARG A 60 33.04 4.23 -22.41
N ALA A 61 32.20 4.00 -21.41
CA ALA A 61 32.47 3.06 -20.33
C ALA A 61 32.59 1.62 -20.83
N SER A 62 31.66 1.15 -21.68
CA SER A 62 31.70 -0.21 -22.24
C SER A 62 32.91 -0.46 -23.14
N THR A 63 33.33 0.56 -23.91
CA THR A 63 34.55 0.49 -24.74
C THR A 63 35.81 0.34 -23.87
N LEU A 64 35.92 1.12 -22.78
CA LEU A 64 37.04 1.04 -21.83
C LEU A 64 37.02 -0.25 -20.99
N TRP A 65 35.85 -0.83 -20.74
CA TRP A 65 35.70 -2.09 -20.02
C TRP A 65 36.19 -3.28 -20.87
N ARG A 66 35.80 -3.35 -22.14
CA ARG A 66 36.26 -4.39 -23.09
C ARG A 66 37.79 -4.39 -23.25
N GLN A 67 38.45 -3.22 -23.19
CA GLN A 67 39.92 -3.12 -23.23
C GLN A 67 40.62 -3.61 -21.96
N ARG A 68 39.90 -3.86 -20.86
CA ARG A 68 40.45 -4.40 -19.60
C ARG A 68 40.25 -5.90 -19.44
N ALA A 69 39.20 -6.46 -20.06
CA ALA A 69 38.91 -7.90 -19.99
C ALA A 69 40.00 -8.77 -20.66
N PHE A 70 40.53 -8.34 -21.82
CA PHE A 70 41.60 -9.02 -22.58
C PHE A 70 42.99 -9.02 -21.91
N LYS A 71 43.07 -8.95 -20.57
CA LYS A 71 44.34 -8.83 -19.85
C LYS A 71 44.38 -9.53 -18.49
N ILE A 72 43.51 -10.52 -18.28
CA ILE A 72 43.32 -11.21 -16.99
C ILE A 72 43.35 -12.74 -17.14
N ASP A 73 43.01 -13.31 -18.31
CA ASP A 73 42.93 -14.76 -18.56
C ASP A 73 44.28 -15.51 -18.72
N GLU A 74 45.40 -14.99 -18.20
CA GLU A 74 46.75 -15.52 -18.51
C GLU A 74 47.48 -16.19 -17.33
N ASP A 75 47.05 -16.02 -16.06
CA ASP A 75 47.76 -16.57 -14.89
C ASP A 75 46.92 -17.52 -13.98
N GLU A 76 47.36 -18.78 -14.01
CA GLU A 76 47.32 -19.82 -12.97
C GLU A 76 46.00 -20.56 -12.58
N SER A 77 46.21 -21.79 -12.07
CA SER A 77 45.22 -22.89 -11.97
C SER A 77 45.63 -23.91 -10.88
N THR A 78 44.85 -24.99 -10.68
CA THR A 78 45.09 -26.15 -9.76
C THR A 78 44.90 -25.85 -8.25
N THR A 79 44.42 -26.75 -7.34
CA THR A 79 43.82 -28.11 -7.42
C THR A 79 43.09 -28.46 -6.09
N ASP A 80 42.11 -29.41 -6.14
CA ASP A 80 41.76 -30.56 -5.23
C ASP A 80 42.29 -30.61 -3.76
N ASP A 81 41.65 -31.15 -2.70
CA ASP A 81 40.34 -31.79 -2.35
C ASP A 81 40.16 -31.59 -0.77
N ASP A 82 39.41 -32.26 0.14
CA ASP A 82 38.55 -33.47 0.14
C ASP A 82 37.47 -33.54 1.29
N LYS A 83 36.38 -34.29 1.02
CA LYS A 83 35.44 -35.10 1.84
C LYS A 83 35.06 -34.77 3.31
N ARG A 84 33.73 -34.66 3.45
CA ARG A 84 32.81 -35.36 4.42
C ARG A 84 32.54 -34.84 5.86
N VAL A 85 31.35 -34.24 5.99
CA VAL A 85 30.18 -34.69 6.81
C VAL A 85 30.42 -35.21 8.23
N THR A 86 29.91 -34.47 9.23
CA THR A 86 28.90 -34.95 10.21
C THR A 86 28.23 -33.76 10.91
N SER A 87 27.11 -33.99 11.60
CA SER A 87 26.27 -33.00 12.31
C SER A 87 25.40 -33.75 13.34
N PRO A 88 24.82 -33.12 14.38
CA PRO A 88 24.95 -31.74 14.85
C PRO A 88 25.55 -31.63 16.28
N ASP A 89 25.86 -30.42 16.74
CA ASP A 89 25.36 -29.92 18.04
C ASP A 89 25.60 -28.41 18.20
N VAL A 90 24.93 -27.77 19.18
CA VAL A 90 24.99 -26.32 19.41
C VAL A 90 25.94 -25.96 20.55
N ASP A 91 27.10 -25.39 20.19
CA ASP A 91 27.96 -24.61 21.09
C ASP A 91 28.52 -23.39 20.32
N TYR A 92 29.00 -22.37 21.03
CA TYR A 92 29.51 -21.11 20.47
C TYR A 92 31.01 -20.90 20.81
N PRO A 93 31.95 -21.41 20.00
CA PRO A 93 33.38 -21.27 20.27
C PRO A 93 33.89 -19.87 19.88
N HIS A 94 34.40 -19.11 20.84
CA HIS A 94 35.15 -17.89 20.56
C HIS A 94 36.58 -18.22 20.08
N THR A 95 36.85 -18.34 18.77
CA THR A 95 38.21 -18.13 18.21
C THR A 95 38.27 -17.96 16.68
N ILE A 96 38.97 -16.91 16.23
CA ILE A 96 39.71 -16.77 14.95
C ILE A 96 38.87 -16.99 13.66
N SER A 97 38.17 -15.97 13.15
CA SER A 97 38.68 -14.84 12.35
C SER A 97 38.81 -15.11 10.84
N ARG A 98 37.82 -14.65 10.06
CA ARG A 98 38.06 -14.12 8.71
C ARG A 98 39.04 -12.94 8.85
N SER A 99 40.33 -13.17 8.59
CA SER A 99 41.37 -12.18 8.92
C SER A 99 41.15 -10.84 8.23
N LEU A 100 40.87 -9.82 9.04
CA LEU A 100 40.90 -8.41 8.63
C LEU A 100 42.36 -8.03 8.36
N GLN A 101 42.84 -8.31 7.15
CA GLN A 101 44.11 -7.80 6.66
C GLN A 101 44.05 -6.27 6.73
N VAL A 102 44.88 -5.71 7.62
CA VAL A 102 44.79 -4.32 8.12
C VAL A 102 45.09 -3.28 7.02
N ASP A 103 45.62 -3.75 5.89
CA ASP A 103 46.13 -2.95 4.78
C ASP A 103 45.05 -2.40 3.82
N SER A 104 43.78 -2.75 4.02
CA SER A 104 42.64 -2.23 3.23
C SER A 104 41.85 -1.14 3.98
N VAL A 105 41.32 -0.17 3.23
CA VAL A 105 40.50 0.94 3.77
C VAL A 105 39.18 0.41 4.33
N GLU A 106 38.68 -0.64 3.70
CA GLU A 106 37.47 -1.40 3.98
C GLU A 106 37.60 -2.15 5.31
N SER A 107 38.68 -2.91 5.53
CA SER A 107 38.90 -3.64 6.79
C SER A 107 38.97 -2.71 8.00
N ARG A 108 39.65 -1.56 7.85
CA ARG A 108 39.73 -0.57 8.93
C ARG A 108 38.39 0.12 9.20
N ALA A 109 37.63 0.43 8.14
CA ALA A 109 36.29 1.02 8.29
C ALA A 109 35.34 0.08 9.05
N LEU A 110 35.35 -1.22 8.71
CA LEU A 110 34.55 -2.26 9.37
C LEU A 110 34.94 -2.44 10.84
N TYR A 111 36.24 -2.51 11.14
CA TYR A 111 36.75 -2.64 12.51
C TYR A 111 36.30 -1.46 13.38
N LEU A 112 36.49 -0.22 12.90
CA LEU A 112 36.05 0.98 13.60
C LEU A 112 34.52 0.98 13.81
N PHE A 113 33.76 0.71 12.75
CA PHE A 113 32.30 0.68 12.81
C PHE A 113 31.77 -0.33 13.84
N PHE A 114 32.26 -1.58 13.83
CA PHE A 114 31.81 -2.60 14.79
C PHE A 114 32.22 -2.26 16.24
N GLN A 115 33.41 -1.69 16.44
CA GLN A 115 33.88 -1.24 17.75
C GLN A 115 33.04 -0.08 18.29
N ASP A 116 32.81 0.97 17.49
CA ASP A 116 32.15 2.20 17.94
C ASP A 116 30.61 2.08 18.07
N TYR A 117 29.97 1.17 17.32
CA TYR A 117 28.52 0.94 17.38
C TYR A 117 28.10 -0.09 18.44
N GLY A 118 29.06 -0.67 19.17
CA GLY A 118 28.78 -1.64 20.22
C GLY A 118 28.21 -2.96 19.68
N CYS A 119 28.67 -3.41 18.51
CA CYS A 119 28.20 -4.65 17.91
C CYS A 119 28.48 -5.90 18.79
N ASP A 120 29.53 -5.86 19.61
CA ASP A 120 29.86 -6.91 20.59
C ASP A 120 29.01 -6.84 21.89
N SER A 121 27.95 -6.02 21.92
CA SER A 121 27.14 -5.79 23.12
C SER A 121 26.19 -6.94 23.43
N ARG A 122 26.13 -7.31 24.71
CA ARG A 122 25.14 -8.25 25.26
C ARG A 122 23.86 -7.57 25.76
N ILE A 123 23.72 -6.25 25.59
CA ILE A 123 22.52 -5.49 25.99
C ILE A 123 21.49 -5.57 24.86
N LEU A 124 20.60 -6.56 24.92
CA LEU A 124 19.42 -6.61 24.04
C LEU A 124 18.59 -5.33 24.22
N SER A 125 18.25 -4.69 23.12
CA SER A 125 17.50 -3.44 23.09
C SER A 125 16.91 -3.22 21.69
N PRO A 126 15.62 -2.87 21.56
CA PRO A 126 14.99 -2.62 20.25
C PRO A 126 15.66 -1.46 19.49
N TRP A 127 16.33 -0.56 20.21
CA TRP A 127 16.99 0.63 19.66
C TRP A 127 18.31 0.34 18.94
N VAL A 128 18.96 -0.79 19.25
CA VAL A 128 20.32 -1.11 18.74
C VAL A 128 20.54 -2.58 18.37
N GLY A 129 19.54 -3.46 18.52
CA GLY A 129 19.67 -4.90 18.31
C GLY A 129 20.21 -5.31 16.93
N ILE A 130 19.93 -4.53 15.87
CA ILE A 130 20.48 -4.79 14.53
C ILE A 130 22.01 -4.77 14.51
N PHE A 131 22.67 -3.92 15.30
CA PHE A 131 24.12 -3.80 15.29
C PHE A 131 24.79 -5.09 15.80
N GLN A 132 24.12 -5.79 16.74
CA GLN A 132 24.59 -7.04 17.34
C GLN A 132 24.56 -8.26 16.41
N MET A 133 23.89 -8.16 15.24
CA MET A 133 23.96 -9.21 14.22
C MET A 133 24.96 -8.90 13.10
N LEU A 134 25.40 -7.66 12.93
CA LEU A 134 26.21 -7.26 11.76
C LEU A 134 27.55 -8.00 11.62
N PRO A 135 28.33 -8.28 12.69
CA PRO A 135 29.57 -9.06 12.54
C PRO A 135 29.29 -10.48 12.03
N GLY A 136 28.33 -11.18 12.64
CA GLY A 136 27.94 -12.55 12.27
C GLY A 136 27.18 -12.65 10.95
N LEU A 137 26.51 -11.58 10.50
CA LEU A 137 25.99 -11.47 9.13
C LEU A 137 27.14 -11.27 8.15
N TYR A 138 28.04 -10.30 8.40
CA TYR A 138 29.14 -9.96 7.49
C TYR A 138 30.15 -11.09 7.29
N GLU A 139 30.44 -11.87 8.33
CA GLU A 139 31.36 -13.01 8.26
C GLU A 139 30.79 -14.17 7.43
N ARG A 140 29.49 -14.48 7.60
CA ARG A 140 28.77 -15.50 6.82
C ARG A 140 28.43 -15.05 5.40
N ALA A 141 28.28 -13.75 5.17
CA ALA A 141 27.89 -13.18 3.88
C ALA A 141 28.98 -13.37 2.80
N PRO A 142 28.60 -13.80 1.57
CA PRO A 142 29.49 -13.80 0.40
C PRO A 142 29.98 -12.38 0.08
N ARG A 143 31.25 -12.25 -0.34
CA ARG A 143 31.92 -10.93 -0.50
C ARG A 143 31.18 -9.91 -1.37
N ASN A 144 30.45 -10.39 -2.39
CA ASN A 144 29.69 -9.56 -3.34
C ASN A 144 28.17 -9.64 -3.09
N SER A 145 27.73 -10.01 -1.89
CA SER A 145 26.32 -10.01 -1.50
C SER A 145 25.82 -8.60 -1.16
N PHE A 146 24.52 -8.36 -1.31
CA PHE A 146 23.88 -7.12 -0.88
C PHE A 146 24.15 -6.80 0.60
N THR A 147 24.19 -7.81 1.48
CA THR A 147 24.52 -7.63 2.92
C THR A 147 25.95 -7.16 3.14
N SER A 148 26.92 -7.74 2.43
CA SER A 148 28.32 -7.27 2.49
C SER A 148 28.45 -5.84 1.98
N HIS A 149 27.79 -5.49 0.87
CA HIS A 149 27.78 -4.14 0.33
C HIS A 149 27.08 -3.13 1.26
N ALA A 150 25.93 -3.47 1.86
CA ALA A 150 25.20 -2.60 2.77
C ALA A 150 25.98 -2.31 4.07
N ILE A 151 26.56 -3.34 4.70
CA ILE A 151 27.38 -3.19 5.91
C ILE A 151 28.64 -2.37 5.60
N LEU A 152 29.32 -2.65 4.49
CA LEU A 152 30.54 -1.93 4.10
C LEU A 152 30.25 -0.46 3.71
N ALA A 153 29.11 -0.18 3.07
CA ALA A 153 28.68 1.19 2.75
C ALA A 153 28.51 2.03 4.02
N VAL A 154 27.81 1.51 5.04
CA VAL A 154 27.63 2.19 6.34
C VAL A 154 28.96 2.33 7.08
N ALA A 155 29.82 1.32 7.07
CA ALA A 155 31.13 1.39 7.73
C ALA A 155 32.06 2.44 7.09
N LEU A 156 32.10 2.52 5.75
CA LEU A 156 32.87 3.54 5.01
C LEU A 156 32.27 4.95 5.20
N ALA A 157 30.94 5.07 5.25
CA ALA A 157 30.25 6.31 5.58
C ALA A 157 30.62 6.80 7.00
N TYR A 158 30.65 5.90 7.97
CA TYR A 158 31.06 6.21 9.33
C TYR A 158 32.55 6.60 9.41
N GLN A 159 33.46 5.91 8.71
CA GLN A 159 34.88 6.30 8.65
C GLN A 159 35.08 7.70 8.03
N GLU A 160 34.34 8.04 6.98
CA GLU A 160 34.32 9.39 6.38
C GLU A 160 33.92 10.44 7.43
N ARG A 161 32.84 10.21 8.19
CA ARG A 161 32.36 11.16 9.20
C ARG A 161 33.25 11.27 10.43
N LYS A 162 33.72 10.14 10.98
CA LYS A 162 34.58 10.11 12.19
C LYS A 162 35.90 10.84 11.98
N HIS A 163 36.52 10.70 10.81
CA HIS A 163 37.86 11.23 10.55
C HIS A 163 37.92 12.39 9.55
N LYS A 164 36.82 12.72 8.84
CA LYS A 164 36.75 13.73 7.77
C LYS A 164 37.77 13.48 6.63
N VAL A 165 38.08 12.21 6.38
CA VAL A 165 39.09 11.79 5.40
C VAL A 165 38.42 11.58 4.05
N SER A 166 38.33 12.68 3.29
CA SER A 166 37.69 12.88 1.96
C SER A 166 38.19 11.93 0.85
N ARG A 167 38.03 10.63 1.09
CA ARG A 167 38.44 9.49 0.27
C ARG A 167 37.53 8.28 0.49
N SER A 168 36.70 8.26 1.53
CA SER A 168 35.81 7.14 1.86
C SER A 168 34.40 7.34 1.29
N GLU A 169 33.94 8.57 1.07
CA GLU A 169 32.60 8.86 0.51
C GLU A 169 32.34 8.20 -0.85
N VAL A 170 33.30 8.25 -1.79
CA VAL A 170 33.11 7.67 -3.13
C VAL A 170 33.03 6.13 -3.07
N PRO A 171 33.93 5.42 -2.36
CA PRO A 171 33.73 4.01 -2.00
C PRO A 171 32.38 3.75 -1.31
N ALA A 172 32.02 4.52 -0.29
CA ALA A 172 30.79 4.32 0.48
C ALA A 172 29.53 4.40 -0.40
N ARG A 173 29.42 5.41 -1.28
CA ARG A 173 28.34 5.54 -2.28
C ARG A 173 28.38 4.48 -3.38
N THR A 174 29.57 3.95 -3.69
CA THR A 174 29.72 2.83 -4.64
C THR A 174 29.17 1.54 -4.03
N GLU A 175 29.54 1.20 -2.79
CA GLU A 175 29.00 0.03 -2.10
C GLU A 175 27.50 0.17 -1.83
N TYR A 176 27.02 1.37 -1.48
CA TYR A 176 25.58 1.64 -1.37
C TYR A 176 24.84 1.34 -2.68
N SER A 177 25.37 1.81 -3.82
CA SER A 177 24.77 1.58 -5.14
C SER A 177 24.75 0.09 -5.51
N LYS A 178 25.82 -0.66 -5.18
CA LYS A 178 25.87 -2.12 -5.35
C LYS A 178 24.85 -2.83 -4.46
N ALA A 179 24.63 -2.36 -3.24
CA ALA A 179 23.66 -2.93 -2.32
C ALA A 179 22.24 -2.84 -2.92
N ILE A 180 21.81 -1.67 -3.42
CA ILE A 180 20.48 -1.55 -4.07
C ILE A 180 20.36 -2.51 -5.27
N GLN A 181 21.37 -2.53 -6.15
CA GLN A 181 21.36 -3.40 -7.33
C GLN A 181 21.26 -4.88 -6.94
N ALA A 182 22.04 -5.32 -5.95
CA ALA A 182 22.05 -6.70 -5.49
C ALA A 182 20.77 -7.08 -4.69
N ILE A 183 20.13 -6.15 -3.96
CA ILE A 183 18.80 -6.40 -3.36
C ILE A 183 17.77 -6.58 -4.48
N ASN A 184 17.73 -5.68 -5.46
CA ASN A 184 16.75 -5.76 -6.55
C ASN A 184 16.90 -7.07 -7.35
N SER A 185 18.14 -7.48 -7.67
CA SER A 185 18.38 -8.80 -8.28
C SER A 185 17.97 -9.95 -7.35
N GLN A 186 18.25 -9.88 -6.04
CA GLN A 186 17.86 -10.94 -5.10
C GLN A 186 16.34 -11.07 -4.93
N LEU A 187 15.59 -9.96 -5.02
CA LEU A 187 14.12 -9.94 -4.99
C LEU A 187 13.49 -10.49 -6.28
N GLN A 188 14.21 -10.44 -7.40
CA GLN A 188 13.81 -11.02 -8.70
C GLN A 188 14.11 -12.53 -8.81
N LEU A 189 14.94 -13.09 -7.93
CA LEU A 189 15.26 -14.52 -7.91
C LEU A 189 14.22 -15.33 -7.10
N GLN A 190 13.74 -16.43 -7.67
CA GLN A 190 12.74 -17.31 -7.05
C GLN A 190 13.28 -18.23 -5.93
N GLU A 191 14.57 -18.15 -5.59
CA GLU A 191 15.14 -18.91 -4.47
C GLU A 191 14.58 -18.46 -3.11
N ARG A 192 14.82 -19.26 -2.05
CA ARG A 192 14.46 -18.92 -0.67
C ARG A 192 15.10 -17.59 -0.25
N THR A 193 14.33 -16.53 -0.35
CA THR A 193 14.78 -15.16 -0.07
C THR A 193 15.32 -15.07 1.37
N PRO A 194 16.59 -14.66 1.58
CA PRO A 194 17.18 -14.52 2.90
C PRO A 194 16.62 -13.25 3.58
N ILE A 195 15.45 -13.40 4.17
CA ILE A 195 14.59 -12.30 4.61
C ILE A 195 15.26 -11.38 5.64
N ASN A 196 15.97 -11.95 6.61
CA ASN A 196 16.60 -11.20 7.70
C ASN A 196 17.79 -10.40 7.18
N GLU A 197 18.56 -10.99 6.27
CA GLU A 197 19.65 -10.37 5.55
C GLU A 197 19.16 -9.19 4.70
N ILE A 198 18.05 -9.33 3.97
CA ILE A 198 17.47 -8.25 3.16
C ILE A 198 16.92 -7.13 4.05
N LEU A 199 16.06 -7.46 5.02
CA LEU A 199 15.48 -6.45 5.92
C LEU A 199 16.57 -5.68 6.70
N ALA A 200 17.60 -6.38 7.19
CA ALA A 200 18.75 -5.71 7.80
C ALA A 200 19.51 -4.80 6.82
N SER A 201 19.66 -5.22 5.55
CA SER A 201 20.30 -4.41 4.52
C SER A 201 19.50 -3.17 4.14
N ILE A 202 18.16 -3.26 4.10
CA ILE A 202 17.27 -2.11 3.88
C ILE A 202 17.37 -1.12 5.06
N CYS A 203 17.33 -1.61 6.31
CA CYS A 203 17.55 -0.77 7.49
C CYS A 203 18.93 -0.09 7.46
N LEU A 204 19.99 -0.79 7.06
CA LEU A 204 21.33 -0.22 6.87
C LEU A 204 21.38 0.82 5.76
N MET A 205 20.66 0.62 4.65
CA MET A 205 20.54 1.61 3.57
C MET A 205 19.87 2.90 4.06
N SER A 206 18.84 2.82 4.90
CA SER A 206 18.27 4.00 5.56
C SER A 206 19.26 4.69 6.52
N GLN A 207 20.15 3.94 7.19
CA GLN A 207 21.22 4.53 8.03
C GLN A 207 22.33 5.18 7.18
N PHE A 208 22.64 4.61 6.01
CA PHE A 208 23.58 5.20 5.05
C PHE A 208 23.12 6.60 4.61
N GLU A 209 21.84 6.75 4.24
CA GLU A 209 21.29 8.06 3.83
C GLU A 209 21.29 9.10 4.96
N LEU A 210 21.22 8.66 6.23
CA LEU A 210 21.38 9.55 7.39
C LEU A 210 22.83 10.05 7.54
N MET A 211 23.82 9.20 7.26
CA MET A 211 25.25 9.55 7.35
C MET A 211 25.75 10.33 6.13
N LEU A 212 25.40 9.91 4.91
CA LEU A 212 25.85 10.47 3.62
C LEU A 212 24.65 10.84 2.70
N PRO A 213 23.82 11.82 3.08
CA PRO A 213 22.77 12.33 2.19
C PRO A 213 23.35 12.87 0.88
N SER A 214 22.55 12.85 -0.19
CA SER A 214 22.99 13.33 -1.51
C SER A 214 22.97 14.86 -1.58
N ALA A 215 24.02 15.46 -2.17
CA ALA A 215 24.16 16.91 -2.29
C ALA A 215 23.05 17.58 -3.13
N THR A 216 22.40 16.85 -4.04
CA THR A 216 21.23 17.33 -4.80
C THR A 216 19.93 17.30 -4.00
N MET A 217 19.84 16.56 -2.90
CA MET A 217 18.59 16.35 -2.14
C MET A 217 18.49 17.22 -0.88
N ALA A 218 19.49 18.06 -0.60
CA ALA A 218 19.53 18.97 0.56
C ALA A 218 18.49 20.13 0.52
N LYS A 219 17.44 20.04 -0.32
CA LYS A 219 16.31 20.99 -0.37
C LYS A 219 14.93 20.37 -0.62
N THR A 220 14.81 19.27 -1.37
CA THR A 220 13.52 18.62 -1.68
C THR A 220 13.68 17.12 -1.96
N ASN A 221 13.45 16.26 -0.95
CA ASN A 221 12.43 15.19 -0.95
C ASN A 221 12.62 14.27 0.28
N PRO A 222 11.59 14.08 1.14
CA PRO A 222 11.60 13.07 2.21
C PRO A 222 11.57 11.62 1.69
N GLU A 223 11.10 11.43 0.46
CA GLU A 223 10.70 10.16 -0.16
C GLU A 223 11.71 9.01 -0.07
N SER A 224 13.02 9.25 -0.29
CA SER A 224 14.02 8.16 -0.37
C SER A 224 14.07 7.29 0.90
N ARG A 225 13.91 7.90 2.08
CA ARG A 225 13.89 7.19 3.37
C ARG A 225 12.54 6.53 3.66
N LEU A 226 11.45 7.11 3.15
CA LEU A 226 10.14 6.49 3.20
C LEU A 226 10.09 5.26 2.28
N ALA A 227 10.77 5.27 1.13
CA ALA A 227 10.88 4.12 0.24
C ALA A 227 11.59 2.92 0.92
N HIS A 228 12.69 3.14 1.66
CA HIS A 228 13.31 2.07 2.46
C HIS A 228 12.36 1.54 3.55
N MET A 229 11.61 2.43 4.20
CA MET A 229 10.62 2.05 5.21
C MET A 229 9.47 1.21 4.61
N TYR A 230 8.86 1.66 3.51
CA TYR A 230 7.78 0.94 2.83
C TYR A 230 8.26 -0.40 2.25
N GLY A 231 9.48 -0.45 1.69
CA GLY A 231 10.10 -1.71 1.24
C GLY A 231 10.29 -2.71 2.39
N ALA A 232 10.68 -2.24 3.58
CA ALA A 232 10.75 -3.09 4.77
C ALA A 232 9.37 -3.57 5.25
N ILE A 233 8.35 -2.70 5.22
CA ILE A 233 6.96 -3.04 5.60
C ILE A 233 6.35 -4.08 4.65
N ALA A 234 6.47 -3.88 3.33
CA ALA A 234 5.97 -4.83 2.34
C ALA A 234 6.64 -6.21 2.47
N MET A 235 7.94 -6.24 2.79
CA MET A 235 8.65 -7.49 3.07
C MET A 235 8.23 -8.14 4.40
N VAL A 236 7.81 -7.38 5.42
CA VAL A 236 7.17 -7.94 6.63
C VAL A 236 5.81 -8.56 6.29
N GLN A 237 4.95 -7.84 5.55
CA GLN A 237 3.63 -8.33 5.12
C GLN A 237 3.73 -9.62 4.29
N ARG A 238 4.69 -9.68 3.35
CA ARG A 238 4.98 -10.88 2.55
C ARG A 238 5.29 -12.10 3.42
N VAL A 239 6.00 -11.92 4.55
CA VAL A 239 6.30 -13.03 5.47
C VAL A 239 5.07 -13.44 6.29
N GLU A 240 4.22 -12.50 6.68
CA GLU A 240 2.93 -12.84 7.32
C GLU A 240 2.04 -13.67 6.38
N ALA A 241 1.97 -13.31 5.10
CA ALA A 241 1.15 -13.99 4.11
C ALA A 241 1.68 -15.36 3.67
N GLN A 242 3.01 -15.55 3.57
CA GLN A 242 3.56 -16.72 2.86
C GLN A 242 3.52 -18.07 3.61
N ALA A 243 3.09 -18.12 4.88
CA ALA A 243 2.88 -19.31 5.74
C ALA A 243 4.06 -20.30 5.94
N LYS A 244 5.09 -20.29 5.08
CA LYS A 244 6.17 -21.29 4.92
C LYS A 244 7.30 -21.14 5.96
N GLY A 245 6.95 -20.84 7.21
CA GLY A 245 7.83 -20.94 8.38
C GLY A 245 9.04 -19.99 8.44
N GLN A 246 9.09 -18.93 7.63
CA GLN A 246 10.13 -17.91 7.77
C GLN A 246 9.91 -17.05 9.03
N VAL A 247 10.93 -16.93 9.87
CA VAL A 247 10.89 -16.11 11.09
C VAL A 247 11.76 -14.87 10.91
N ILE A 248 11.16 -13.69 11.08
CA ILE A 248 11.88 -12.42 11.13
C ILE A 248 12.58 -12.31 12.49
N ASP A 249 13.87 -12.01 12.49
CA ASP A 249 14.64 -11.77 13.70
C ASP A 249 14.09 -10.53 14.42
N LEU A 250 13.73 -10.72 15.69
CA LEU A 250 13.06 -9.68 16.49
C LEU A 250 13.87 -8.39 16.58
N ARG A 251 15.21 -8.45 16.44
CA ARG A 251 16.09 -7.28 16.45
C ARG A 251 15.97 -6.42 15.18
N VAL A 252 15.59 -7.02 14.05
CA VAL A 252 15.25 -6.29 12.81
C VAL A 252 13.81 -5.79 12.88
N LEU A 253 12.87 -6.66 13.28
CA LEU A 253 11.45 -6.31 13.38
C LEU A 253 11.21 -5.10 14.30
N ASN A 254 11.84 -5.08 15.48
CA ASN A 254 11.78 -3.97 16.42
C ASN A 254 12.29 -2.64 15.83
N LEU A 255 13.32 -2.69 14.98
CA LEU A 255 13.86 -1.48 14.33
C LEU A 255 12.93 -0.97 13.24
N ILE A 256 12.32 -1.86 12.44
CA ILE A 256 11.31 -1.48 11.44
C ILE A 256 10.11 -0.85 12.15
N PHE A 257 9.60 -1.47 13.23
CA PHE A 257 8.49 -0.95 14.02
C PHE A 257 8.79 0.45 14.60
N LEU A 258 10.00 0.65 15.13
CA LEU A 258 10.48 1.97 15.58
C LEU A 258 10.54 3.00 14.45
N GLN A 259 11.19 2.66 13.33
CA GLN A 259 11.39 3.58 12.21
C GLN A 259 10.06 4.00 11.59
N MET A 260 9.15 3.03 11.41
CA MET A 260 7.76 3.27 11.01
C MET A 260 7.07 4.24 11.97
N THR A 261 7.07 3.95 13.27
CA THR A 261 6.32 4.72 14.27
C THR A 261 6.87 6.14 14.43
N ILE A 262 8.20 6.33 14.42
CA ILE A 262 8.83 7.66 14.42
C ILE A 262 8.49 8.44 13.15
N ASN A 263 8.49 7.81 11.97
CA ASN A 263 8.11 8.48 10.73
C ASN A 263 6.62 8.89 10.72
N CYS A 264 5.74 8.05 11.27
CA CYS A 264 4.32 8.38 11.46
C CYS A 264 4.14 9.58 12.40
N LEU A 265 4.78 9.58 13.58
CA LEU A 265 4.76 10.68 14.55
C LEU A 265 5.38 12.00 14.01
N ASN A 266 6.36 11.91 13.11
CA ASN A 266 6.96 13.09 12.47
C ASN A 266 6.09 13.66 11.34
N GLY A 267 5.45 12.79 10.56
CA GLY A 267 4.60 13.16 9.42
C GLY A 267 3.13 13.40 9.78
N ARG A 268 2.72 13.10 11.03
CA ARG A 268 1.32 13.04 11.49
C ARG A 268 0.47 12.05 10.66
N LEU A 269 1.09 10.92 10.28
CA LEU A 269 0.51 9.90 9.40
C LEU A 269 -0.07 8.73 10.19
N ARG A 270 -1.18 8.15 9.70
CA ARG A 270 -1.79 6.92 10.22
C ARG A 270 -0.82 5.73 10.06
N PRO A 271 -0.63 4.86 11.07
CA PRO A 271 0.31 3.73 10.98
C PRO A 271 -0.02 2.72 9.86
N PRO A 272 0.99 2.23 9.09
CA PRO A 272 0.80 1.32 7.96
C PRO A 272 0.13 -0.03 8.25
N LEU A 273 0.49 -0.68 9.36
CA LEU A 273 0.01 -2.02 9.74
C LEU A 273 -0.74 -1.96 11.07
N SER A 274 -1.68 -2.89 11.27
CA SER A 274 -2.33 -3.09 12.57
C SER A 274 -1.32 -3.35 13.70
N LEU A 275 -1.66 -2.98 14.93
CA LEU A 275 -0.80 -3.21 16.09
C LEU A 275 -0.55 -4.72 16.34
N ASP A 276 -1.49 -5.58 15.97
CA ASP A 276 -1.39 -7.04 16.12
C ASP A 276 -0.33 -7.69 15.22
N SER A 277 -0.02 -7.09 14.06
CA SER A 277 1.12 -7.51 13.22
C SER A 277 2.46 -7.35 13.96
N TRP A 278 2.51 -6.49 14.97
CA TRP A 278 3.70 -6.28 15.80
C TRP A 278 3.62 -7.07 17.11
N ILE A 279 2.55 -6.91 17.91
CA ILE A 279 2.42 -7.44 19.29
C ILE A 279 2.77 -8.93 19.38
N ARG A 280 2.30 -9.76 18.44
CA ARG A 280 2.51 -11.23 18.43
C ARG A 280 3.99 -11.67 18.42
N ARG A 281 4.93 -10.74 18.23
CA ARG A 281 6.38 -10.99 18.07
C ARG A 281 7.24 -10.16 19.04
N LEU A 282 6.65 -9.46 20.01
CA LEU A 282 7.38 -8.59 20.93
C LEU A 282 7.68 -9.27 22.28
N ASP A 283 8.89 -9.04 22.80
CA ASP A 283 9.30 -9.49 24.13
C ASP A 283 8.99 -8.42 25.20
N PHE A 284 7.81 -8.52 25.80
CA PHE A 284 7.34 -7.63 26.87
C PHE A 284 8.06 -7.83 28.23
N SER A 285 9.05 -8.72 28.35
CA SER A 285 9.95 -8.73 29.52
C SER A 285 10.89 -7.52 29.56
N MET A 286 11.01 -6.80 28.44
CA MET A 286 11.78 -5.58 28.27
C MET A 286 10.84 -4.36 28.13
N PRO A 287 11.22 -3.17 28.65
CA PRO A 287 10.31 -2.02 28.68
C PRO A 287 10.07 -1.36 27.31
N GLY A 288 10.92 -1.63 26.31
CA GLY A 288 10.88 -0.98 25.00
C GLY A 288 9.60 -1.26 24.18
N PRO A 289 9.17 -2.52 24.02
CA PRO A 289 7.91 -2.86 23.38
C PRO A 289 6.66 -2.15 23.90
N THR A 290 6.51 -1.97 25.22
CA THR A 290 5.38 -1.22 25.79
C THR A 290 5.36 0.22 25.28
N LEU A 291 6.51 0.90 25.31
CA LEU A 291 6.65 2.26 24.78
C LEU A 291 6.43 2.33 23.26
N LEU A 292 6.84 1.31 22.50
CA LEU A 292 6.53 1.23 21.05
C LEU A 292 5.03 1.13 20.78
N CYS A 293 4.30 0.34 21.57
CA CYS A 293 2.84 0.22 21.44
C CYS A 293 2.14 1.54 21.79
N ALA A 294 2.61 2.25 22.82
CA ALA A 294 2.14 3.59 23.16
C ALA A 294 2.42 4.60 22.04
N MET A 295 3.66 4.65 21.53
CA MET A 295 4.06 5.51 20.41
C MET A 295 3.21 5.26 19.14
N TYR A 296 2.81 4.00 18.89
CA TYR A 296 1.89 3.66 17.81
C TYR A 296 0.49 4.25 18.01
N ARG A 297 -0.08 4.14 19.23
CA ARG A 297 -1.41 4.70 19.54
C ARG A 297 -1.40 6.23 19.49
N ILE A 298 -0.33 6.87 19.96
CA ILE A 298 -0.11 8.32 19.84
C ILE A 298 -0.08 8.74 18.35
N ALA A 299 0.54 7.95 17.46
CA ALA A 299 0.54 8.23 16.02
C ALA A 299 -0.85 8.05 15.37
N LEU A 300 -1.61 7.04 15.80
CA LEU A 300 -2.97 6.79 15.36
C LEU A 300 -3.90 7.96 15.72
N TRP A 301 -3.99 8.30 17.01
CA TRP A 301 -4.83 9.40 17.49
C TRP A 301 -4.39 10.76 16.94
N GLN A 302 -3.10 10.96 16.68
CA GLN A 302 -2.60 12.17 16.05
C GLN A 302 -3.14 12.36 14.63
N ALA A 303 -3.33 11.28 13.87
CA ALA A 303 -4.00 11.33 12.57
C ALA A 303 -5.50 11.59 12.73
N ASP A 304 -6.17 10.87 13.65
CA ASP A 304 -7.61 11.06 13.94
C ASP A 304 -7.95 12.51 14.31
N VAL A 305 -7.12 13.14 15.16
CA VAL A 305 -7.25 14.54 15.60
C VAL A 305 -7.05 15.51 14.44
N ASP A 306 -6.12 15.24 13.52
CA ASP A 306 -5.90 16.11 12.36
C ASP A 306 -7.00 15.97 11.31
N GLU A 307 -7.54 14.77 11.12
CA GLU A 307 -8.68 14.47 10.24
C GLU A 307 -9.93 15.24 10.71
N LEU A 308 -10.30 15.10 11.98
CA LEU A 308 -11.45 15.80 12.59
C LEU A 308 -11.32 17.33 12.56
N ILE A 309 -10.16 17.85 12.96
CA ILE A 309 -9.95 19.31 13.06
C ILE A 309 -9.87 19.97 11.69
N GLN A 310 -9.40 19.27 10.64
CA GLN A 310 -9.42 19.78 9.27
C GLN A 310 -10.81 19.68 8.61
N GLY A 311 -11.60 18.67 8.96
CA GLY A 311 -13.00 18.54 8.52
C GLY A 311 -13.96 19.58 9.13
N THR A 312 -13.58 20.22 10.24
CA THR A 312 -14.45 21.18 10.96
C THR A 312 -14.65 22.49 10.17
N GLN A 313 -15.76 22.62 9.43
CA GLN A 313 -16.16 23.89 8.80
C GLN A 313 -17.09 24.75 9.68
N CYS A 314 -17.84 24.12 10.60
CA CYS A 314 -18.73 24.75 11.55
C CYS A 314 -18.86 23.86 12.80
N PHE A 315 -19.51 24.36 13.86
CA PHE A 315 -19.74 23.57 15.07
C PHE A 315 -20.69 22.40 14.80
N ASP A 316 -20.28 21.19 15.18
CA ASP A 316 -21.14 20.01 15.22
C ASP A 316 -20.81 19.14 16.44
N THR A 317 -21.85 18.55 17.03
CA THR A 317 -21.77 17.79 18.29
C THR A 317 -21.17 16.40 18.13
N GLU A 318 -21.05 15.87 16.91
CA GLU A 318 -20.42 14.57 16.66
C GLU A 318 -18.89 14.68 16.64
N THR A 319 -18.34 15.67 15.92
CA THR A 319 -16.92 16.03 15.98
C THR A 319 -16.52 16.41 17.40
N GLU A 320 -17.36 17.18 18.10
CA GLU A 320 -17.16 17.49 19.53
C GLU A 320 -17.06 16.23 20.39
N THR A 321 -18.02 15.30 20.25
CA THR A 321 -18.04 14.03 21.00
C THR A 321 -16.84 13.14 20.66
N ARG A 322 -16.43 13.07 19.38
CA ARG A 322 -15.23 12.34 18.94
C ARG A 322 -13.96 12.96 19.52
N ILE A 323 -13.85 14.29 19.58
CA ILE A 323 -12.71 15.00 20.19
C ILE A 323 -12.70 14.83 21.72
N ARG A 324 -13.85 14.89 22.41
CA ARG A 324 -13.93 14.58 23.85
C ARG A 324 -13.46 13.13 24.14
N ASN A 325 -13.88 12.16 23.34
CA ASN A 325 -13.41 10.77 23.46
C ASN A 325 -11.91 10.61 23.21
N LEU A 326 -11.36 11.30 22.20
CA LEU A 326 -9.91 11.33 21.93
C LEU A 326 -9.12 11.96 23.08
N ILE A 327 -9.63 13.03 23.72
CA ILE A 327 -9.03 13.61 24.92
C ILE A 327 -8.95 12.56 26.04
N ILE A 328 -10.06 11.85 26.33
CA ILE A 328 -10.10 10.83 27.39
C ILE A 328 -9.10 9.70 27.12
N MET A 329 -9.09 9.14 25.90
CA MET A 329 -8.14 8.06 25.55
C MET A 329 -6.68 8.51 25.67
N MET A 330 -6.36 9.72 25.19
CA MET A 330 -5.02 10.29 25.29
C MET A 330 -4.61 10.61 26.74
N GLN A 331 -5.54 11.03 27.60
CA GLN A 331 -5.29 11.24 29.04
C GLN A 331 -5.01 9.92 29.79
N VAL A 332 -5.73 8.85 29.45
CA VAL A 332 -5.49 7.51 30.02
C VAL A 332 -4.10 6.99 29.62
N GLU A 333 -3.72 7.11 28.35
CA GLU A 333 -2.38 6.74 27.88
C GLU A 333 -1.27 7.54 28.60
N ASP A 334 -1.46 8.85 28.80
CA ASP A 334 -0.47 9.71 29.46
C ASP A 334 -0.22 9.26 30.91
N ALA A 335 -1.26 8.83 31.62
CA ALA A 335 -1.18 8.28 32.98
C ALA A 335 -0.64 6.83 33.04
N GLU A 336 -0.97 5.97 32.07
CA GLU A 336 -0.34 4.66 31.92
C GLU A 336 1.17 4.79 31.65
N LEU A 337 1.56 5.76 30.82
CA LEU A 337 2.95 6.08 30.53
C LEU A 337 3.71 6.57 31.77
N GLU A 338 3.12 7.44 32.62
CA GLU A 338 3.72 7.83 33.91
C GLU A 338 3.90 6.65 34.87
N THR A 339 2.94 5.73 34.89
CA THR A 339 3.00 4.50 35.68
C THR A 339 4.10 3.57 35.17
N TRP A 340 4.24 3.43 33.85
CA TRP A 340 5.32 2.69 33.19
C TRP A 340 6.70 3.30 33.49
N GLU A 341 6.83 4.63 33.44
CA GLU A 341 8.06 5.37 33.75
C GLU A 341 8.54 5.04 35.18
N SER A 342 7.61 5.12 36.13
CA SER A 342 7.84 4.80 37.54
C SER A 342 8.21 3.33 37.77
N SER A 343 7.80 2.42 36.88
CA SER A 343 8.11 0.99 36.94
C SER A 343 9.51 0.62 36.43
N LEU A 344 10.25 1.55 35.81
CA LEU A 344 11.52 1.26 35.15
C LEU A 344 12.59 0.70 36.12
N PRO A 345 13.15 -0.50 35.85
CA PRO A 345 14.19 -1.10 36.68
C PRO A 345 15.40 -0.20 36.89
N LEU A 346 16.02 -0.29 38.09
CA LEU A 346 17.13 0.56 38.56
C LEU A 346 18.23 0.87 37.51
N ARG A 347 18.54 -0.08 36.62
CA ARG A 347 19.53 0.09 35.52
C ARG A 347 19.19 1.17 34.48
N PHE A 348 17.93 1.62 34.42
CA PHE A 348 17.43 2.68 33.53
C PHE A 348 17.23 4.03 34.25
N GLN A 349 17.42 4.07 35.57
CA GLN A 349 17.31 5.29 36.36
C GLN A 349 18.61 6.11 36.24
N TYR A 350 18.49 7.43 36.43
CA TYR A 350 19.63 8.34 36.47
C TYR A 350 19.98 8.73 37.91
N GLN A 351 21.20 9.22 38.11
CA GLN A 351 21.57 10.03 39.28
C GLN A 351 21.62 11.51 38.85
N ALA A 352 20.97 12.39 39.60
CA ALA A 352 20.99 13.83 39.33
C ALA A 352 22.13 14.51 40.10
N ARG A 353 22.99 15.28 39.41
CA ARG A 353 24.07 16.06 40.04
C ARG A 353 24.22 17.45 39.41
N PRO A 354 24.81 18.43 40.11
CA PRO A 354 25.16 19.71 39.49
C PRO A 354 26.20 19.56 38.37
N VAL A 355 26.24 20.54 37.47
CA VAL A 355 27.31 20.71 36.47
C VAL A 355 28.66 20.92 37.16
N SER A 356 29.69 20.23 36.66
CA SER A 356 31.08 20.29 37.08
C SER A 356 31.91 21.07 36.04
N PRO A 357 32.99 21.78 36.44
CA PRO A 357 33.95 22.38 35.49
C PRO A 357 34.58 21.40 34.48
N HIS A 358 34.42 20.09 34.69
CA HIS A 358 34.92 19.02 33.83
C HIS A 358 33.89 18.54 32.78
N ASP A 359 32.62 18.96 32.88
CA ASP A 359 31.58 18.59 31.91
C ASP A 359 31.79 19.31 30.56
N HIS A 360 31.28 18.70 29.48
CA HIS A 360 31.41 19.20 28.12
C HIS A 360 31.03 20.68 27.97
N ALA A 361 31.79 21.44 27.18
CA ALA A 361 31.74 22.90 27.06
C ALA A 361 30.33 23.51 26.87
N MET A 362 29.40 22.76 26.28
CA MET A 362 28.01 23.17 26.11
C MET A 362 27.24 23.34 27.43
N PHE A 363 27.57 22.61 28.50
CA PHE A 363 26.93 22.81 29.81
C PHE A 363 27.34 24.11 30.51
N HIS A 364 28.36 24.80 29.98
CA HIS A 364 28.81 26.13 30.45
C HIS A 364 28.32 27.27 29.54
N SER A 365 27.42 26.98 28.59
CA SER A 365 26.81 27.98 27.70
C SER A 365 25.50 28.52 28.29
N PRO A 366 25.05 29.74 27.92
CA PRO A 366 23.76 30.28 28.33
C PRO A 366 22.59 29.32 28.02
N GLY A 367 21.55 29.33 28.86
CA GLY A 367 20.40 28.41 28.76
C GLY A 367 20.62 26.95 29.19
N ALA A 368 21.87 26.51 29.41
CA ALA A 368 22.18 25.15 29.84
C ALA A 368 21.46 24.74 31.16
N PRO A 369 21.17 23.45 31.37
CA PRO A 369 20.64 22.97 32.63
C PRO A 369 21.74 22.94 33.70
N HIS A 370 21.48 23.50 34.89
CA HIS A 370 22.43 23.48 36.02
C HIS A 370 22.56 22.11 36.68
N THR A 371 21.67 21.16 36.35
CA THR A 371 21.68 19.77 36.80
C THR A 371 21.82 18.86 35.59
N ILE A 372 22.65 17.83 35.71
CA ILE A 372 22.85 16.77 34.74
C ILE A 372 22.25 15.47 35.30
N TYR A 373 21.63 14.70 34.42
CA TYR A 373 21.23 13.32 34.69
C TYR A 373 22.33 12.36 34.19
N GLU A 374 22.97 11.66 35.10
CA GLU A 374 23.97 10.64 34.80
C GLU A 374 23.34 9.25 34.76
N TYR A 375 23.54 8.58 33.63
CA TYR A 375 23.07 7.22 33.38
C TYR A 375 24.28 6.28 33.38
N SER A 376 24.10 5.03 33.84
CA SER A 376 25.19 4.06 33.89
C SER A 376 25.85 3.79 32.53
N PHE A 377 25.08 3.92 31.44
CA PHE A 377 25.56 3.84 30.05
C PHE A 377 24.74 4.80 29.18
N CYS A 378 25.30 5.29 28.07
CA CYS A 378 24.57 6.17 27.15
C CYS A 378 23.26 5.54 26.62
N LEU A 379 23.24 4.22 26.43
CA LEU A 379 22.07 3.46 25.97
C LEU A 379 20.92 3.38 26.99
N THR A 380 21.18 3.53 28.30
CA THR A 380 20.10 3.44 29.31
C THR A 380 19.30 4.73 29.46
N ALA A 381 19.76 5.84 28.88
CA ALA A 381 18.99 7.08 28.72
C ALA A 381 17.90 6.99 27.65
N VAL A 382 18.00 6.05 26.70
CA VAL A 382 17.14 6.03 25.51
C VAL A 382 15.66 5.76 25.84
N PRO A 383 15.26 4.77 26.66
CA PRO A 383 13.84 4.54 26.95
C PRO A 383 13.16 5.74 27.61
N ARG A 384 13.79 6.32 28.64
CA ARG A 384 13.27 7.48 29.39
C ARG A 384 13.21 8.74 28.54
N THR A 385 14.19 8.98 27.67
CA THR A 385 14.15 10.15 26.76
C THR A 385 13.15 9.98 25.61
N LEU A 386 13.02 8.77 25.03
CA LEU A 386 11.98 8.47 24.04
C LEU A 386 10.58 8.64 24.64
N TYR A 387 10.36 8.20 25.88
CA TYR A 387 9.14 8.41 26.64
C TYR A 387 8.78 9.89 26.76
N PHE A 388 9.73 10.75 27.18
CA PHE A 388 9.49 12.20 27.23
C PHE A 388 9.14 12.77 25.84
N ALA A 389 9.81 12.33 24.77
CA ALA A 389 9.49 12.79 23.42
C ALA A 389 8.11 12.33 22.93
N ALA A 390 7.72 11.07 23.20
CA ALA A 390 6.41 10.54 22.88
C ALA A 390 5.30 11.28 23.65
N ARG A 391 5.48 11.49 24.97
CA ARG A 391 4.55 12.26 25.80
C ARG A 391 4.46 13.73 25.39
N ILE A 392 5.54 14.38 24.93
CA ILE A 392 5.45 15.73 24.36
C ILE A 392 4.50 15.75 23.16
N ILE A 393 4.59 14.77 22.25
CA ILE A 393 3.73 14.69 21.06
C ILE A 393 2.27 14.36 21.44
N LEU A 394 2.06 13.51 22.45
CA LEU A 394 0.75 13.23 23.04
C LEU A 394 0.13 14.49 23.66
N ASN A 395 0.88 15.21 24.49
CA ASN A 395 0.45 16.45 25.15
C ASN A 395 0.19 17.58 24.13
N GLN A 396 0.93 17.64 23.02
CA GLN A 396 0.64 18.56 21.90
C GLN A 396 -0.64 18.19 21.14
N SER A 397 -0.95 16.90 21.02
CA SER A 397 -2.16 16.42 20.35
C SER A 397 -3.40 16.64 21.23
N LEU A 398 -3.26 16.43 22.55
CA LEU A 398 -4.20 16.88 23.59
C LEU A 398 -4.39 18.41 23.56
N GLN A 399 -3.31 19.20 23.52
CA GLN A 399 -3.39 20.67 23.46
C GLN A 399 -4.20 21.11 22.23
N ARG A 400 -3.99 20.47 21.08
CA ARG A 400 -4.74 20.77 19.84
C ARG A 400 -6.24 20.47 19.99
N CYS A 401 -6.59 19.37 20.65
CA CYS A 401 -7.98 19.04 21.00
C CYS A 401 -8.59 20.06 21.96
N CYS A 402 -7.93 20.34 23.10
CA CYS A 402 -8.42 21.30 24.08
C CYS A 402 -8.54 22.73 23.50
N THR A 403 -7.65 23.12 22.56
CA THR A 403 -7.74 24.41 21.86
C THR A 403 -8.95 24.45 20.92
N TRP A 404 -9.26 23.34 20.22
CA TRP A 404 -10.48 23.22 19.44
C TRP A 404 -11.71 23.30 20.36
N MET A 405 -11.72 22.53 21.46
CA MET A 405 -12.81 22.54 22.44
C MET A 405 -13.04 23.95 23.01
N SER A 406 -12.01 24.69 23.43
CA SER A 406 -12.17 26.06 23.94
C SER A 406 -12.64 27.05 22.87
N THR A 407 -12.46 26.77 21.58
CA THR A 407 -12.93 27.61 20.46
C THR A 407 -14.42 27.42 20.18
N TRP A 408 -14.96 26.22 20.46
CA TRP A 408 -16.28 25.79 20.01
C TRP A 408 -17.29 25.49 21.13
N SER A 409 -16.84 25.24 22.36
CA SER A 409 -17.68 24.90 23.51
C SER A 409 -18.38 26.13 24.13
N PRO A 410 -19.39 25.94 25.00
CA PRO A 410 -19.93 27.01 25.83
C PRO A 410 -18.85 27.67 26.71
N LYS A 411 -19.02 28.97 27.00
CA LYS A 411 -18.06 29.78 27.78
C LYS A 411 -17.76 29.26 29.19
N GLU A 412 -18.66 28.45 29.74
CA GLU A 412 -18.52 27.86 31.07
C GLU A 412 -17.52 26.67 31.05
N GLU A 413 -17.29 26.05 29.88
CA GLU A 413 -16.27 25.02 29.64
C GLU A 413 -15.01 25.58 28.95
N GLU A 414 -15.11 26.73 28.26
CA GLU A 414 -13.97 27.46 27.65
C GLU A 414 -12.81 27.64 28.66
N GLU A 415 -13.11 28.06 29.89
CA GLU A 415 -12.10 28.29 30.93
C GLU A 415 -11.42 26.99 31.39
N GLU A 416 -12.16 25.87 31.51
CA GLU A 416 -11.59 24.57 31.87
C GLU A 416 -10.62 24.06 30.80
N TYR A 417 -11.00 24.15 29.51
CA TYR A 417 -10.13 23.74 28.41
C TYR A 417 -8.89 24.63 28.26
N LEU A 418 -8.98 25.94 28.56
CA LEU A 418 -7.83 26.84 28.59
C LEU A 418 -6.88 26.54 29.77
N ILE A 419 -7.42 26.20 30.96
CA ILE A 419 -6.63 25.73 32.10
C ILE A 419 -5.92 24.42 31.75
N GLN A 420 -6.61 23.47 31.12
CA GLN A 420 -6.03 22.20 30.67
C GLN A 420 -4.90 22.44 29.64
N CYS A 421 -5.08 23.36 28.69
CA CYS A 421 -4.01 23.77 27.78
C CYS A 421 -2.77 24.31 28.51
N ALA A 422 -2.93 25.13 29.55
CA ALA A 422 -1.81 25.65 30.33
C ALA A 422 -1.07 24.53 31.10
N ILE A 423 -1.79 23.55 31.65
CA ILE A 423 -1.21 22.38 32.33
C ILE A 423 -0.41 21.51 31.35
N LEU A 424 -0.96 21.23 30.17
CA LEU A 424 -0.29 20.44 29.12
C LEU A 424 1.02 21.12 28.65
N LYS A 425 1.03 22.46 28.54
CA LYS A 425 2.25 23.22 28.19
C LYS A 425 3.30 23.21 29.28
N GLU A 426 2.92 23.26 30.55
CA GLU A 426 3.84 23.11 31.69
C GLU A 426 4.45 21.70 31.71
N SER A 427 3.64 20.67 31.46
CA SER A 427 4.10 19.28 31.30
C SER A 427 5.13 19.14 30.16
N ILE A 428 4.84 19.71 28.99
CA ILE A 428 5.79 19.76 27.86
C ILE A 428 7.09 20.49 28.25
N ALA A 429 7.01 21.64 28.91
CA ALA A 429 8.18 22.40 29.34
C ALA A 429 9.06 21.63 30.35
N ALA A 430 8.43 20.91 31.30
CA ALA A 430 9.11 20.03 32.24
C ALA A 430 9.82 18.87 31.52
N MET A 431 9.15 18.20 30.58
CA MET A 431 9.73 17.10 29.79
C MET A 431 10.91 17.58 28.91
N ILE A 432 10.82 18.77 28.31
CA ILE A 432 11.92 19.41 27.59
C ILE A 432 13.12 19.66 28.53
N CYS A 433 12.87 20.05 29.78
CA CYS A 433 13.92 20.20 30.79
C CYS A 433 14.54 18.85 31.19
N SER A 434 13.76 17.78 31.36
CA SER A 434 14.28 16.44 31.64
C SER A 434 15.09 15.85 30.48
N ILE A 435 14.69 16.11 29.23
CA ILE A 435 15.51 15.80 28.04
C ILE A 435 16.80 16.64 28.06
N SER A 436 16.73 17.93 28.40
CA SER A 436 17.91 18.81 28.52
C SER A 436 18.93 18.28 29.54
N CYS A 437 18.49 17.89 30.73
CA CYS A 437 19.35 17.29 31.76
C CYS A 437 19.98 15.96 31.31
N SER A 438 19.30 15.21 30.43
CA SER A 438 19.76 13.90 29.92
C SER A 438 20.84 13.98 28.83
N VAL A 439 21.08 15.18 28.26
CA VAL A 439 22.03 15.42 27.15
C VAL A 439 23.45 14.89 27.42
N ASN A 440 23.85 14.75 28.69
CA ASN A 440 25.19 14.26 29.04
C ASN A 440 25.46 12.82 28.56
N ALA A 441 24.40 12.01 28.37
CA ALA A 441 24.50 10.68 27.75
C ALA A 441 25.04 10.71 26.30
N VAL A 442 24.97 11.87 25.63
CA VAL A 442 25.43 12.09 24.25
C VAL A 442 26.70 12.93 24.16
N LEU A 443 26.89 13.88 25.08
CA LEU A 443 28.04 14.81 25.07
C LEU A 443 29.25 14.35 25.90
N ASN A 444 29.09 13.44 26.86
CA ASN A 444 30.21 12.96 27.68
C ASN A 444 31.06 11.95 26.88
N ASP A 445 32.20 12.40 26.36
CA ASP A 445 33.17 11.54 25.67
C ASP A 445 34.02 10.68 26.62
N SER A 446 33.83 10.82 27.94
CA SER A 446 34.69 10.29 29.01
C SER A 446 33.98 9.34 29.99
N ILE A 447 32.93 8.62 29.55
CA ILE A 447 32.27 7.56 30.34
C ILE A 447 33.13 6.27 30.37
N GLN A 448 34.34 6.35 30.94
CA GLN A 448 35.05 5.15 31.34
C GLN A 448 34.41 4.56 32.62
N PRO A 449 34.39 3.22 32.79
CA PRO A 449 33.95 2.63 34.04
C PRO A 449 34.84 3.09 35.20
N PRO A 450 34.29 3.34 36.40
CA PRO A 450 35.10 3.69 37.56
C PRO A 450 36.08 2.55 37.86
N GLY A 451 37.38 2.87 37.86
CA GLY A 451 38.43 1.85 37.83
C GLY A 451 38.57 1.05 39.11
N ASN A 452 38.55 -0.28 38.98
CA ASN A 452 39.32 -1.24 39.78
C ASN A 452 39.17 -2.67 39.21
N ASP A 453 40.24 -3.19 38.61
CA ASP A 453 40.74 -4.58 38.50
C ASP A 453 39.85 -5.83 38.33
N ASP A 454 38.51 -5.79 38.37
CA ASP A 454 37.63 -6.96 38.23
C ASP A 454 37.22 -7.24 36.75
N LEU A 455 38.23 -7.17 35.88
CA LEU A 455 38.11 -6.84 34.45
C LEU A 455 37.55 -7.95 33.52
N GLN A 456 36.95 -9.02 34.05
CA GLN A 456 36.42 -10.13 33.23
C GLN A 456 34.89 -10.28 33.27
N ASN A 457 34.18 -9.87 34.34
CA ASN A 457 32.77 -10.26 34.53
C ASN A 457 31.71 -9.15 34.40
N ARG A 458 32.06 -7.90 34.09
CA ARG A 458 31.08 -6.80 33.90
C ARG A 458 31.37 -5.89 32.70
N ARG A 459 31.28 -6.43 31.47
CA ARG A 459 31.25 -5.63 30.24
C ARG A 459 29.90 -4.93 30.04
N GLY A 460 29.72 -3.78 30.69
CA GLY A 460 28.77 -2.76 30.21
C GLY A 460 29.35 -2.05 28.97
N VAL A 461 28.50 -1.59 28.05
CA VAL A 461 28.96 -1.15 26.72
C VAL A 461 28.76 0.33 26.47
N GLU A 462 29.90 0.99 26.28
CA GLU A 462 30.06 2.25 25.58
C GLU A 462 29.76 2.07 24.08
N ALA A 463 28.84 2.87 23.53
CA ALA A 463 28.56 2.91 22.09
C ALA A 463 28.81 4.33 21.52
N PRO A 464 30.08 4.78 21.46
CA PRO A 464 30.42 6.17 21.13
C PRO A 464 30.01 6.58 19.71
N GLY A 465 29.99 5.65 18.75
CA GLY A 465 29.53 5.88 17.39
C GLY A 465 28.03 6.16 17.28
N LEU A 466 27.24 5.64 18.21
CA LEU A 466 25.79 5.86 18.26
C LEU A 466 25.37 7.12 19.00
N ARG A 467 26.21 7.69 19.89
CA ARG A 467 25.83 8.82 20.78
C ARG A 467 25.04 9.92 20.08
N GLY A 468 25.51 10.41 18.93
CA GLY A 468 24.83 11.48 18.18
C GLY A 468 23.41 11.12 17.69
N VAL A 469 23.11 9.83 17.49
CA VAL A 469 21.79 9.31 17.07
C VAL A 469 20.86 9.15 18.28
N LEU A 470 21.37 8.67 19.42
CA LEU A 470 20.57 8.18 20.57
C LEU A 470 19.52 9.15 21.11
N MET A 471 19.74 10.46 20.99
CA MET A 471 18.79 11.50 21.38
C MET A 471 18.39 12.46 20.25
N MET A 472 18.74 12.19 18.99
CA MET A 472 18.49 13.14 17.89
C MET A 472 17.00 13.47 17.74
N TRP A 473 16.14 12.45 17.72
CA TRP A 473 14.71 12.64 17.56
C TRP A 473 14.10 13.36 18.76
N GLN A 474 14.48 12.98 19.98
CA GLN A 474 14.01 13.58 21.23
C GLN A 474 14.41 15.07 21.36
N LEU A 475 15.63 15.42 20.93
CA LEU A 475 16.09 16.81 20.83
C LEU A 475 15.38 17.57 19.71
N SER A 476 15.03 16.91 18.59
CA SER A 476 14.24 17.50 17.51
C SER A 476 12.82 17.82 17.96
N VAL A 477 12.13 16.87 18.61
CA VAL A 477 10.79 17.04 19.20
C VAL A 477 10.81 18.18 20.23
N SER A 478 11.79 18.20 21.13
CA SER A 478 11.96 19.28 22.11
C SER A 478 12.17 20.65 21.43
N SER A 479 13.02 20.70 20.40
CA SER A 479 13.28 21.92 19.63
C SER A 479 12.04 22.43 18.91
N VAL A 480 11.26 21.54 18.30
CA VAL A 480 10.00 21.88 17.58
C VAL A 480 8.90 22.30 18.56
N ALA A 481 8.81 21.69 19.74
CA ALA A 481 7.87 22.11 20.78
C ALA A 481 8.14 23.55 21.27
N THR A 482 9.41 23.99 21.34
CA THR A 482 9.76 25.41 21.61
C THR A 482 9.49 26.37 20.42
N ASN A 483 8.64 26.00 19.47
CA ASN A 483 8.07 26.92 18.49
C ASN A 483 6.70 27.48 18.94
N ASP A 484 6.02 26.86 19.92
CA ASP A 484 4.92 27.50 20.65
C ASP A 484 5.51 28.57 21.60
N PRO A 485 5.11 29.86 21.51
CA PRO A 485 5.74 30.94 22.28
C PRO A 485 5.65 30.78 23.81
N ASP A 486 4.58 30.16 24.31
CA ASP A 486 4.28 29.99 25.73
C ASP A 486 5.07 28.80 26.31
N ILE A 487 5.26 27.73 25.51
CA ILE A 487 6.23 26.66 25.82
C ILE A 487 7.66 27.22 25.79
N MET A 488 7.99 28.09 24.84
CA MET A 488 9.31 28.76 24.76
C MET A 488 9.56 29.68 25.96
N GLU A 489 8.54 30.37 26.47
CA GLU A 489 8.63 31.21 27.68
C GLU A 489 8.92 30.37 28.92
N ARG A 490 8.17 29.29 29.14
CA ARG A 490 8.36 28.33 30.27
C ARG A 490 9.72 27.63 30.24
N VAL A 491 10.15 27.18 29.06
CA VAL A 491 11.48 26.54 28.88
C VAL A 491 12.62 27.55 29.00
N GLY A 492 12.36 28.83 28.66
CA GLY A 492 13.33 29.90 28.58
C GLY A 492 13.99 30.00 27.20
N HIS A 493 14.00 31.22 26.63
CA HIS A 493 14.54 31.49 25.29
C HIS A 493 16.00 31.03 25.10
N GLU A 494 16.87 31.28 26.09
CA GLU A 494 18.25 30.79 26.05
C GLU A 494 18.33 29.26 25.99
N ARG A 495 17.46 28.54 26.70
CA ARG A 495 17.43 27.08 26.72
C ARG A 495 16.91 26.51 25.39
N SER A 496 15.97 27.17 24.72
CA SER A 496 15.59 26.82 23.35
C SER A 496 16.78 26.95 22.39
N LEU A 497 17.54 28.06 22.47
CA LEU A 497 18.77 28.23 21.68
C LEU A 497 19.87 27.22 22.03
N TRP A 498 20.01 26.87 23.31
CA TRP A 498 20.92 25.83 23.78
C TRP A 498 20.54 24.45 23.22
N LEU A 499 19.27 24.05 23.30
CA LEU A 499 18.74 22.81 22.72
C LEU A 499 18.98 22.75 21.21
N LYS A 500 18.69 23.84 20.50
CA LYS A 500 18.96 23.98 19.05
C LYS A 500 20.45 23.87 18.73
N SER A 501 21.33 24.33 19.62
CA SER A 501 22.80 24.20 19.52
C SER A 501 23.30 22.78 19.81
N VAL A 502 22.73 22.10 20.81
CA VAL A 502 23.04 20.69 21.14
C VAL A 502 22.54 19.74 20.03
N LEU A 503 21.34 19.98 19.50
CA LEU A 503 20.82 19.26 18.33
C LEU A 503 21.72 19.51 17.11
N GLY A 504 22.08 20.76 16.84
CA GLY A 504 23.03 21.14 15.79
C GLY A 504 24.40 20.46 15.95
N HIS A 505 24.89 20.30 17.17
CA HIS A 505 26.13 19.58 17.47
C HIS A 505 26.00 18.07 17.25
N SER A 506 24.92 17.46 17.73
CA SER A 506 24.62 16.02 17.54
C SER A 506 24.50 15.68 16.06
N ILE A 507 23.80 16.54 15.30
CA ILE A 507 23.78 16.52 13.83
C ILE A 507 25.21 16.70 13.27
N SER A 508 26.02 17.64 13.76
CA SER A 508 27.39 17.87 13.26
C SER A 508 28.36 16.71 13.48
N ARG A 509 28.13 15.85 14.49
CA ARG A 509 28.89 14.59 14.67
C ARG A 509 28.55 13.55 13.58
N MET A 510 27.42 13.70 12.88
CA MET A 510 27.03 12.90 11.70
C MET A 510 27.21 13.63 10.35
N LEU A 511 27.09 14.96 10.32
CA LEU A 511 26.85 15.73 9.08
C LEU A 511 27.69 16.99 8.99
N GLY A 512 28.50 17.06 7.93
CA GLY A 512 29.02 18.33 7.43
C GLY A 512 27.94 19.12 6.70
N TYR A 513 27.26 20.01 7.45
CA TYR A 513 26.27 21.01 7.02
C TYR A 513 24.83 20.55 6.66
N LEU A 514 23.92 21.51 6.91
CA LEU A 514 22.50 21.64 6.52
C LEU A 514 21.43 20.72 7.14
N LEU A 515 20.88 21.25 8.24
CA LEU A 515 19.42 21.48 8.44
C LEU A 515 18.51 21.10 7.24
N ALA A 516 17.85 19.95 7.33
CA ALA A 516 16.76 19.55 6.43
C ALA A 516 15.71 18.63 7.12
N PHE A 517 15.55 18.76 8.45
CA PHE A 517 14.68 17.90 9.27
C PHE A 517 13.61 18.66 10.08
N ALA A 518 13.65 20.00 10.10
CA ALA A 518 12.79 20.83 10.97
C ALA A 518 11.83 21.75 10.18
N ALA A 519 11.55 21.42 8.91
CA ALA A 519 10.82 22.30 7.99
C ALA A 519 9.88 21.57 7.00
N SER A 520 9.68 20.25 7.13
CA SER A 520 8.66 19.50 6.39
C SER A 520 7.30 19.56 7.10
N SER A 521 6.85 20.77 7.42
CA SER A 521 5.50 21.06 7.92
C SER A 521 4.58 21.54 6.79
N GLN A 522 4.78 20.97 5.59
CA GLN A 522 3.74 20.88 4.58
C GLN A 522 3.26 19.45 4.64
N ALA A 523 1.98 19.26 4.96
CA ALA A 523 1.34 17.98 4.78
C ALA A 523 1.39 17.65 3.28
N LEU A 524 1.95 16.50 2.93
CA LEU A 524 1.46 15.80 1.75
C LEU A 524 0.12 15.19 2.19
N THR A 525 -0.95 15.96 2.02
CA THR A 525 -2.30 15.41 1.93
C THR A 525 -2.33 14.51 0.72
N ILE A 526 -2.04 13.23 0.94
CA ILE A 526 -2.75 12.19 0.20
C ILE A 526 -4.18 12.35 0.68
N ASP A 527 -5.02 13.00 -0.13
CA ASP A 527 -6.46 12.98 0.09
C ASP A 527 -6.89 11.53 -0.10
N TYR A 528 -7.14 10.84 1.01
CA TYR A 528 -7.73 9.50 0.95
C TYR A 528 -9.14 9.63 0.36
N TRP A 529 -9.50 8.68 -0.51
CA TRP A 529 -10.81 8.74 -1.13
C TRP A 529 -11.91 8.72 -0.05
N PRO A 530 -12.85 9.68 -0.06
CA PRO A 530 -13.84 9.81 1.00
C PRO A 530 -14.74 8.58 1.09
N TYR A 531 -15.06 8.17 2.31
CA TYR A 531 -15.87 6.98 2.61
C TYR A 531 -17.05 7.36 3.52
N GLN A 532 -18.07 6.52 3.54
CA GLN A 532 -19.26 6.68 4.39
C GLN A 532 -19.03 6.00 5.74
N SER A 533 -19.71 6.44 6.79
CA SER A 533 -19.69 5.81 8.11
C SER A 533 -21.09 5.78 8.70
N PHE A 534 -21.42 4.70 9.41
CA PHE A 534 -22.76 4.48 9.97
C PHE A 534 -22.66 4.17 11.46
N VAL A 535 -23.58 4.69 12.27
CA VAL A 535 -23.61 4.44 13.72
C VAL A 535 -24.03 3.00 14.03
N THR A 536 -24.90 2.42 13.20
CA THR A 536 -25.30 1.01 13.28
C THR A 536 -24.22 0.06 12.76
N GLU A 537 -23.51 0.41 11.68
CA GLU A 537 -22.47 -0.42 11.06
C GLU A 537 -21.12 0.33 10.95
N PRO A 538 -20.42 0.57 12.09
CA PRO A 538 -19.20 1.37 12.16
C PRO A 538 -17.95 0.68 11.60
N THR A 539 -18.12 -0.41 10.86
CA THR A 539 -17.07 -1.13 10.13
C THR A 539 -17.32 -1.16 8.63
N PHE A 540 -18.44 -0.61 8.14
CA PHE A 540 -18.71 -0.48 6.71
C PHE A 540 -18.21 0.89 6.24
N HIS A 541 -17.24 0.89 5.34
CA HIS A 541 -16.59 2.09 4.82
C HIS A 541 -16.72 2.19 3.29
N PRO A 542 -17.95 2.10 2.72
CA PRO A 542 -18.12 2.18 1.27
C PRO A 542 -17.70 3.57 0.76
N PRO A 543 -17.16 3.67 -0.47
CA PRO A 543 -16.71 4.94 -1.00
C PRO A 543 -17.88 5.93 -1.16
N ILE A 544 -17.58 7.22 -1.01
CA ILE A 544 -18.45 8.29 -1.49
C ILE A 544 -18.15 8.48 -2.96
N PHE A 545 -19.14 8.28 -3.84
CA PHE A 545 -18.94 8.48 -5.27
C PHE A 545 -18.73 9.95 -5.61
N GLN A 546 -17.79 10.24 -6.51
CA GLN A 546 -17.85 11.46 -7.31
C GLN A 546 -18.78 11.18 -8.49
N ILE A 547 -19.85 11.98 -8.61
CA ILE A 547 -20.97 11.74 -9.52
C ILE A 547 -21.10 12.89 -10.51
N ASP A 548 -21.07 12.58 -11.80
CA ASP A 548 -21.53 13.47 -12.87
C ASP A 548 -22.71 12.79 -13.61
N LYS A 549 -23.82 13.52 -13.76
CA LYS A 549 -25.05 13.04 -14.41
C LYS A 549 -25.55 14.11 -15.38
N SER A 550 -25.66 13.74 -16.66
CA SER A 550 -26.11 14.61 -17.76
C SER A 550 -27.55 15.14 -17.63
N GLY A 551 -28.35 14.60 -16.70
CA GLY A 551 -29.78 14.88 -16.56
C GLY A 551 -30.68 14.16 -17.58
N ALA A 552 -30.11 13.38 -18.51
CA ALA A 552 -30.85 12.49 -19.39
C ALA A 552 -31.11 11.12 -18.73
N PRO A 553 -32.10 10.34 -19.20
CA PRO A 553 -32.51 9.09 -18.54
C PRO A 553 -31.39 8.05 -18.41
N LEU A 554 -31.27 7.52 -17.19
CA LEU A 554 -30.50 6.32 -16.87
C LEU A 554 -31.42 5.10 -16.93
N ALA A 555 -30.86 3.89 -16.88
CA ALA A 555 -31.64 2.68 -16.62
C ALA A 555 -31.96 2.54 -15.13
N ASP A 556 -33.04 1.83 -14.80
CA ASP A 556 -33.36 1.46 -13.43
C ASP A 556 -32.41 0.37 -12.90
N GLY A 557 -32.40 0.17 -11.58
CA GLY A 557 -31.54 -0.80 -10.89
C GLY A 557 -30.34 -0.18 -10.16
N LEU A 558 -29.62 -1.04 -9.42
CA LEU A 558 -28.55 -0.70 -8.48
C LEU A 558 -27.17 -0.99 -9.08
N ILE A 559 -26.17 -0.21 -8.66
CA ILE A 559 -24.76 -0.40 -9.02
C ILE A 559 -24.17 -1.52 -8.18
N ILE A 560 -23.68 -2.58 -8.83
CA ILE A 560 -23.08 -3.76 -8.20
C ILE A 560 -21.62 -3.87 -8.65
N PHE A 561 -20.71 -3.94 -7.69
CA PHE A 561 -19.26 -3.90 -7.94
C PHE A 561 -18.47 -4.50 -6.76
N THR A 562 -17.21 -4.84 -7.01
CA THR A 562 -16.28 -5.43 -6.04
C THR A 562 -15.05 -4.53 -5.91
N PRO A 563 -15.15 -3.40 -5.18
CA PRO A 563 -14.01 -2.53 -4.95
C PRO A 563 -12.89 -3.34 -4.26
N SER A 564 -11.69 -3.18 -4.81
CA SER A 564 -10.45 -3.70 -4.26
C SER A 564 -9.32 -2.74 -4.61
N ILE A 565 -8.14 -2.97 -4.03
CA ILE A 565 -6.97 -2.15 -4.28
C ILE A 565 -5.87 -3.03 -4.86
N GLU A 566 -5.31 -2.59 -5.99
CA GLU A 566 -4.39 -3.37 -6.85
C GLU A 566 -3.16 -3.88 -6.09
N ASN A 567 -2.77 -3.16 -5.04
CA ASN A 567 -1.77 -3.63 -4.09
C ASN A 567 -2.22 -3.42 -2.63
N ILE A 568 -2.61 -4.52 -1.97
CA ILE A 568 -3.08 -4.54 -0.56
C ILE A 568 -2.01 -4.13 0.48
N THR A 569 -0.79 -3.78 0.06
CA THR A 569 0.21 -3.12 0.93
C THR A 569 0.02 -1.61 1.08
N THR A 570 -0.86 -0.98 0.29
CA THR A 570 -1.19 0.45 0.46
C THR A 570 -2.01 0.68 1.73
N ILE A 571 -1.73 1.80 2.41
CA ILE A 571 -2.23 2.08 3.77
C ILE A 571 -3.68 2.56 3.72
N GLY A 572 -4.52 2.07 4.62
CA GLY A 572 -5.98 2.32 4.62
C GLY A 572 -6.78 1.46 3.63
N ALA A 573 -6.13 0.57 2.88
CA ALA A 573 -6.77 -0.16 1.79
C ALA A 573 -7.82 -1.20 2.20
N ARG A 574 -7.72 -1.78 3.41
CA ARG A 574 -8.59 -2.90 3.84
C ARG A 574 -10.06 -2.52 3.96
N ASP A 575 -10.33 -1.28 4.34
CA ASP A 575 -11.67 -0.76 4.58
C ASP A 575 -12.52 -0.63 3.30
N LEU A 576 -11.89 -0.67 2.12
CA LEU A 576 -12.54 -0.64 0.81
C LEU A 576 -12.72 -2.04 0.17
N VAL A 577 -12.26 -3.12 0.80
CA VAL A 577 -12.32 -4.49 0.22
C VAL A 577 -13.57 -5.21 0.69
N ALA A 578 -14.63 -5.15 -0.11
CA ALA A 578 -15.87 -5.91 0.08
C ALA A 578 -16.68 -5.99 -1.22
N GLY A 579 -17.58 -6.97 -1.35
CA GLY A 579 -18.66 -6.89 -2.33
C GLY A 579 -19.67 -5.80 -1.94
N MET A 580 -20.07 -4.94 -2.89
CA MET A 580 -20.96 -3.80 -2.63
C MET A 580 -22.11 -3.67 -3.62
N ILE A 581 -23.28 -3.29 -3.10
CA ILE A 581 -24.45 -2.84 -3.87
C ILE A 581 -24.83 -1.44 -3.39
N MET A 582 -24.92 -0.49 -4.31
CA MET A 582 -25.16 0.93 -4.03
C MET A 582 -26.16 1.53 -5.02
N THR A 583 -26.79 2.65 -4.68
CA THR A 583 -27.56 3.44 -5.66
C THR A 583 -26.61 4.23 -6.56
N ASP A 584 -27.09 4.67 -7.72
CA ASP A 584 -26.32 5.58 -8.59
C ASP A 584 -26.25 7.03 -8.08
N ASP A 585 -26.86 7.33 -6.93
CA ASP A 585 -26.66 8.54 -6.12
C ASP A 585 -25.65 8.32 -4.98
N GLY A 586 -25.06 7.12 -4.87
CA GLY A 586 -24.00 6.80 -3.91
C GLY A 586 -24.46 6.32 -2.53
N GLU A 587 -25.75 6.10 -2.31
CA GLU A 587 -26.25 5.52 -1.04
C GLU A 587 -25.95 4.01 -0.98
N LEU A 588 -25.45 3.52 0.16
CA LEU A 588 -25.25 2.09 0.37
C LEU A 588 -26.60 1.34 0.39
N VAL A 589 -26.64 0.17 -0.25
CA VAL A 589 -27.75 -0.80 -0.13
C VAL A 589 -27.27 -2.05 0.59
N TRP A 590 -26.15 -2.65 0.14
CA TRP A 590 -25.54 -3.83 0.76
C TRP A 590 -24.01 -3.75 0.76
N HIS A 591 -23.41 -4.22 1.86
CA HIS A 591 -21.98 -4.43 2.02
C HIS A 591 -21.75 -5.87 2.50
N ASP A 592 -20.83 -6.60 1.88
CA ASP A 592 -20.40 -7.92 2.33
C ASP A 592 -19.73 -7.83 3.73
N PRO A 593 -20.25 -8.48 4.79
CA PRO A 593 -19.68 -8.41 6.12
C PRO A 593 -18.41 -9.25 6.32
N HIS A 594 -17.95 -10.02 5.32
CA HIS A 594 -16.79 -10.90 5.47
C HIS A 594 -15.44 -10.23 5.13
N PHE A 595 -15.45 -9.10 4.40
CA PHE A 595 -14.25 -8.35 3.99
C PHE A 595 -13.22 -9.18 3.20
N GLU A 596 -13.68 -10.14 2.41
CA GLU A 596 -12.83 -10.98 1.55
C GLU A 596 -12.55 -10.32 0.20
N ILE A 597 -11.41 -10.67 -0.41
CA ILE A 597 -11.15 -10.34 -1.81
C ILE A 597 -12.15 -11.13 -2.65
N SER A 598 -13.04 -10.40 -3.31
CA SER A 598 -14.09 -10.95 -4.16
C SER A 598 -14.02 -10.38 -5.58
N THR A 599 -14.46 -11.19 -6.54
CA THR A 599 -14.66 -10.78 -7.94
C THR A 599 -16.02 -11.27 -8.41
N ASN A 600 -16.49 -10.73 -9.53
CA ASN A 600 -17.73 -11.17 -10.18
C ASN A 600 -18.95 -11.20 -9.24
N LEU A 601 -19.14 -10.16 -8.42
CA LEU A 601 -20.42 -9.93 -7.74
C LEU A 601 -21.45 -9.41 -8.77
N PHE A 602 -22.48 -10.20 -9.08
CA PHE A 602 -23.62 -9.80 -9.90
C PHE A 602 -24.86 -10.65 -9.64
N VAL A 603 -26.02 -10.18 -10.11
CA VAL A 603 -27.29 -10.92 -10.06
C VAL A 603 -27.38 -11.86 -11.26
N GLN A 604 -27.72 -13.11 -10.99
CA GLN A 604 -27.93 -14.18 -11.98
C GLN A 604 -29.29 -14.85 -11.78
N SER A 605 -29.69 -15.72 -12.71
CA SER A 605 -30.92 -16.50 -12.59
C SER A 605 -30.61 -17.97 -12.32
N LEU A 606 -31.13 -18.51 -11.22
CA LEU A 606 -31.06 -19.94 -10.90
C LEU A 606 -32.48 -20.50 -10.81
N ASN A 607 -32.81 -21.43 -11.70
CA ASN A 607 -34.15 -22.03 -11.81
C ASN A 607 -35.29 -20.97 -11.94
N GLY A 608 -35.01 -19.87 -12.63
CA GLY A 608 -35.96 -18.76 -12.82
C GLY A 608 -36.12 -17.82 -11.62
N LYS A 609 -35.30 -17.95 -10.58
CA LYS A 609 -35.22 -17.00 -9.45
C LYS A 609 -33.96 -16.14 -9.54
N PRO A 610 -34.00 -14.87 -9.12
CA PRO A 610 -32.80 -14.06 -8.95
C PRO A 610 -31.95 -14.61 -7.79
N VAL A 611 -30.64 -14.66 -7.98
CA VAL A 611 -29.63 -15.00 -6.98
C VAL A 611 -28.44 -14.04 -7.12
N LEU A 612 -27.77 -13.72 -6.03
CA LEU A 612 -26.44 -13.10 -6.09
C LEU A 612 -25.38 -14.19 -6.16
N SER A 613 -24.31 -13.94 -6.89
CA SER A 613 -23.11 -14.78 -6.86
C SER A 613 -21.86 -13.92 -6.80
N HIS A 614 -20.81 -14.41 -6.15
CA HIS A 614 -19.44 -13.87 -6.27
C HIS A 614 -18.42 -14.99 -6.10
N TRP A 615 -17.21 -14.78 -6.63
CA TRP A 615 -16.03 -15.57 -6.28
C TRP A 615 -15.38 -14.96 -5.03
N SER A 616 -14.76 -15.78 -4.17
CA SER A 616 -13.73 -15.34 -3.22
C SER A 616 -12.64 -16.39 -3.07
N GLY A 617 -11.42 -15.97 -2.72
CA GLY A 617 -10.27 -16.86 -2.65
C GLY A 617 -8.91 -16.16 -2.61
N GLN A 618 -7.86 -16.89 -2.99
CA GLN A 618 -6.49 -16.39 -3.08
C GLN A 618 -6.16 -15.98 -4.52
N GLY A 619 -5.72 -14.73 -4.72
CA GLY A 619 -5.24 -14.22 -6.01
C GLY A 619 -3.72 -14.26 -6.13
N SER A 620 -3.21 -14.37 -7.36
CA SER A 620 -1.77 -14.31 -7.68
C SER A 620 -1.39 -13.03 -8.41
N ASN A 621 -0.11 -12.66 -8.34
CA ASN A 621 0.46 -11.51 -9.06
C ASN A 621 0.42 -11.62 -10.60
N VAL A 622 -0.16 -12.68 -11.18
CA VAL A 622 -0.28 -12.91 -12.63
C VAL A 622 -1.74 -12.83 -13.10
N GLY A 623 -2.67 -12.43 -12.22
CA GLY A 623 -4.10 -12.29 -12.52
C GLY A 623 -4.95 -13.53 -12.22
N HIS A 624 -4.35 -14.73 -12.13
CA HIS A 624 -5.07 -15.98 -11.83
C HIS A 624 -5.32 -16.16 -10.34
N GLY A 625 -6.43 -16.81 -9.99
CA GLY A 625 -6.81 -17.12 -8.60
C GLY A 625 -7.12 -18.60 -8.33
N TYR A 626 -7.29 -18.92 -7.04
CA TYR A 626 -7.80 -20.21 -6.55
C TYR A 626 -8.78 -19.95 -5.39
N GLY A 627 -10.05 -20.33 -5.56
CA GLY A 627 -11.14 -19.96 -4.66
C GLY A 627 -12.43 -20.72 -4.95
N SER A 628 -13.53 -20.30 -4.31
CA SER A 628 -14.87 -20.84 -4.53
C SER A 628 -15.86 -19.77 -4.98
N VAL A 629 -16.96 -20.18 -5.61
CA VAL A 629 -18.08 -19.29 -5.93
C VAL A 629 -19.20 -19.50 -4.91
N THR A 630 -19.55 -18.44 -4.19
CA THR A 630 -20.70 -18.40 -3.29
C THR A 630 -21.93 -17.91 -4.05
N ILE A 631 -23.06 -18.59 -3.87
CA ILE A 631 -24.38 -18.24 -4.45
C ILE A 631 -25.36 -18.02 -3.29
N MET A 632 -25.97 -16.83 -3.26
CA MET A 632 -26.90 -16.36 -2.23
C MET A 632 -28.30 -16.09 -2.79
N ASP A 633 -29.31 -16.28 -1.95
CA ASP A 633 -30.70 -15.91 -2.26
C ASP A 633 -31.06 -14.45 -1.89
N GLU A 634 -32.33 -14.10 -2.09
CA GLU A 634 -32.98 -12.83 -1.71
C GLU A 634 -32.94 -12.50 -0.19
N THR A 635 -32.36 -13.37 0.64
CA THR A 635 -32.12 -13.14 2.08
C THR A 635 -30.63 -12.96 2.42
N TYR A 636 -29.74 -13.00 1.43
CA TYR A 636 -28.28 -13.10 1.57
C TYR A 636 -27.82 -14.36 2.31
N SER A 637 -28.63 -15.43 2.27
CA SER A 637 -28.22 -16.74 2.77
C SER A 637 -27.53 -17.53 1.66
N THR A 638 -26.34 -18.10 1.92
CA THR A 638 -25.67 -19.00 0.98
C THR A 638 -26.52 -20.25 0.75
N ILE A 639 -27.04 -20.39 -0.47
CA ILE A 639 -27.84 -21.55 -0.91
C ILE A 639 -26.97 -22.60 -1.63
N ALA A 640 -25.83 -22.19 -2.17
CA ALA A 640 -24.85 -23.08 -2.79
C ALA A 640 -23.45 -22.46 -2.74
N GLU A 641 -22.45 -23.29 -2.45
CA GLU A 641 -21.04 -22.99 -2.71
C GLU A 641 -20.53 -23.90 -3.84
N ILE A 642 -19.58 -23.42 -4.64
CA ILE A 642 -18.98 -24.12 -5.77
C ILE A 642 -17.46 -24.13 -5.58
N CYS A 643 -16.95 -25.23 -5.03
CA CYS A 643 -15.54 -25.45 -4.72
C CYS A 643 -15.06 -26.71 -5.49
N PRO A 644 -14.66 -26.58 -6.77
CA PRO A 644 -14.12 -27.71 -7.52
C PRO A 644 -12.77 -28.15 -6.94
N LYS A 645 -12.46 -29.44 -7.08
CA LYS A 645 -11.19 -30.06 -6.67
C LYS A 645 -10.75 -31.05 -7.76
N ILE A 646 -10.34 -30.51 -8.90
CA ILE A 646 -9.84 -31.24 -10.06
C ILE A 646 -8.36 -31.64 -9.92
N GLY A 647 -7.65 -31.08 -8.94
CA GLY A 647 -6.28 -31.48 -8.60
C GLY A 647 -5.23 -30.73 -9.41
N LEU A 648 -5.39 -29.41 -9.52
CA LEU A 648 -4.50 -28.54 -10.29
C LEU A 648 -3.03 -28.63 -9.82
N VAL A 649 -2.12 -28.61 -10.79
CA VAL A 649 -0.70 -28.35 -10.57
C VAL A 649 -0.52 -26.83 -10.49
N THR A 650 -0.26 -26.31 -9.30
CA THR A 650 0.01 -24.87 -9.09
C THR A 650 1.48 -24.52 -9.33
N PRO A 651 1.82 -23.26 -9.65
CA PRO A 651 3.21 -22.85 -9.89
C PRO A 651 4.16 -23.01 -8.69
N ASP A 652 3.65 -22.93 -7.46
CA ASP A 652 4.45 -23.02 -6.23
C ASP A 652 4.33 -24.36 -5.49
N ASN A 653 3.61 -25.34 -6.09
CA ASN A 653 3.23 -26.62 -5.51
C ASN A 653 2.41 -26.51 -4.20
N SER A 654 1.64 -25.42 -4.03
CA SER A 654 0.52 -25.41 -3.08
C SER A 654 -0.63 -26.29 -3.60
N VAL A 655 -1.41 -26.85 -2.67
CA VAL A 655 -2.73 -27.43 -2.98
C VAL A 655 -3.76 -26.43 -2.46
N PRO A 656 -4.53 -25.76 -3.32
CA PRO A 656 -5.54 -24.81 -2.86
C PRO A 656 -6.73 -25.57 -2.25
N ASP A 657 -7.51 -24.88 -1.42
CA ASP A 657 -8.75 -25.47 -0.91
C ASP A 657 -9.81 -25.61 -2.01
N CYS A 658 -9.82 -24.76 -3.04
CA CYS A 658 -10.75 -24.83 -4.16
C CYS A 658 -10.04 -24.39 -5.46
N ASP A 659 -10.31 -25.09 -6.57
CA ASP A 659 -9.61 -24.94 -7.86
C ASP A 659 -10.24 -23.89 -8.81
N ALA A 660 -11.31 -23.18 -8.41
CA ALA A 660 -11.95 -22.19 -9.28
C ALA A 660 -11.16 -20.89 -9.33
N ASP A 661 -10.91 -20.41 -10.54
CA ASP A 661 -10.22 -19.15 -10.81
C ASP A 661 -11.16 -17.94 -10.75
N LEU A 662 -10.59 -16.74 -10.57
CA LEU A 662 -11.31 -15.50 -10.29
C LEU A 662 -11.99 -14.87 -11.51
N HIS A 663 -11.72 -15.35 -12.74
CA HIS A 663 -12.10 -14.61 -13.94
C HIS A 663 -13.59 -14.74 -14.32
N GLU A 664 -14.22 -15.90 -14.12
CA GLU A 664 -15.61 -16.14 -14.52
C GLU A 664 -16.40 -17.04 -13.56
N SER A 665 -17.68 -16.70 -13.36
CA SER A 665 -18.64 -17.46 -12.56
C SER A 665 -20.06 -17.27 -13.10
N TYR A 666 -20.42 -17.95 -14.19
CA TYR A 666 -21.66 -17.69 -14.95
C TYR A 666 -22.68 -18.84 -14.88
N ILE A 667 -23.86 -18.60 -14.32
CA ILE A 667 -24.94 -19.59 -14.19
C ILE A 667 -25.68 -19.75 -15.52
N THR A 668 -25.93 -20.99 -15.93
CA THR A 668 -26.64 -21.32 -17.18
C THR A 668 -28.14 -21.52 -16.96
N ASP A 669 -28.90 -21.50 -18.07
CA ASP A 669 -30.31 -21.89 -18.10
C ASP A 669 -30.56 -23.37 -17.76
N ARG A 670 -29.50 -24.20 -17.73
CA ARG A 670 -29.54 -25.62 -17.37
C ARG A 670 -29.53 -25.88 -15.86
N GLY A 671 -29.32 -24.85 -15.03
CA GLY A 671 -29.10 -25.00 -13.59
C GLY A 671 -27.67 -25.38 -13.20
N THR A 672 -26.74 -25.24 -14.15
CA THR A 672 -25.29 -25.45 -13.96
C THR A 672 -24.58 -24.09 -13.85
N ILE A 673 -23.30 -24.10 -13.47
CA ILE A 673 -22.44 -22.91 -13.47
C ILE A 673 -21.15 -23.17 -14.24
N LEU A 674 -20.73 -22.17 -15.03
CA LEU A 674 -19.44 -22.11 -15.69
C LEU A 674 -18.43 -21.38 -14.80
N VAL A 675 -17.30 -22.02 -14.51
CA VAL A 675 -16.18 -21.43 -13.77
C VAL A 675 -14.86 -21.65 -14.52
N THR A 676 -13.95 -20.67 -14.48
CA THR A 676 -12.57 -20.84 -14.98
C THR A 676 -11.72 -21.65 -14.01
N ALA A 677 -10.65 -22.26 -14.51
CA ALA A 677 -9.60 -22.93 -13.73
C ALA A 677 -8.27 -22.86 -14.50
N VAL A 678 -7.11 -22.95 -13.83
CA VAL A 678 -5.81 -22.74 -14.50
C VAL A 678 -4.74 -23.72 -14.00
N ASN A 679 -4.20 -24.55 -14.90
CA ASN A 679 -3.25 -25.63 -14.59
C ASN A 679 -1.84 -25.34 -15.12
N ALA A 680 -0.80 -25.42 -14.28
CA ALA A 680 0.58 -25.35 -14.76
C ALA A 680 0.97 -26.67 -15.45
N THR A 681 1.11 -26.63 -16.78
CA THR A 681 1.21 -27.82 -17.65
C THR A 681 2.49 -27.79 -18.48
N GLN A 682 3.12 -28.94 -18.70
CA GLN A 682 4.27 -29.07 -19.59
C GLN A 682 3.85 -29.07 -21.07
N ALA A 683 4.57 -28.36 -21.93
CA ALA A 683 4.31 -28.27 -23.37
C ALA A 683 5.58 -27.99 -24.19
N ASP A 684 5.57 -28.38 -25.47
CA ASP A 684 6.61 -28.00 -26.44
C ASP A 684 6.36 -26.60 -27.01
N LEU A 685 7.14 -25.62 -26.55
CA LEU A 685 7.04 -24.23 -26.95
C LEU A 685 7.99 -23.86 -28.10
N SER A 686 8.64 -24.84 -28.74
CA SER A 686 9.56 -24.60 -29.87
C SER A 686 8.89 -23.88 -31.04
N SER A 687 7.58 -24.10 -31.24
CA SER A 687 6.73 -23.41 -32.23
C SER A 687 6.69 -21.88 -32.07
N VAL A 688 6.99 -21.36 -30.87
CA VAL A 688 7.04 -19.92 -30.55
C VAL A 688 8.43 -19.45 -30.09
N ASN A 689 9.47 -20.26 -30.34
CA ASN A 689 10.86 -20.08 -29.88
C ASN A 689 11.07 -20.21 -28.35
N GLY A 690 10.14 -20.84 -27.64
CA GLY A 690 10.31 -21.24 -26.24
C GLY A 690 11.00 -22.60 -26.07
N PRO A 691 11.16 -23.09 -24.83
CA PRO A 691 11.72 -24.42 -24.55
C PRO A 691 10.85 -25.56 -25.09
N SER A 692 11.48 -26.65 -25.56
CA SER A 692 10.76 -27.86 -25.99
C SER A 692 10.28 -28.75 -24.83
N ASP A 693 10.80 -28.51 -23.63
CA ASP A 693 10.26 -28.98 -22.35
C ASP A 693 9.91 -27.73 -21.54
N GLY A 694 8.90 -27.01 -22.04
CA GLY A 694 8.44 -25.75 -21.50
C GLY A 694 7.23 -25.93 -20.58
N TRP A 695 6.87 -24.85 -19.90
CA TRP A 695 5.72 -24.81 -19.00
C TRP A 695 4.78 -23.67 -19.39
N VAL A 696 3.48 -23.93 -19.31
CA VAL A 696 2.41 -22.97 -19.63
C VAL A 696 1.29 -23.03 -18.60
N TYR A 697 0.57 -21.92 -18.46
CA TYR A 697 -0.76 -21.97 -17.89
C TYR A 697 -1.71 -22.54 -18.96
N ASP A 698 -2.18 -23.77 -18.75
CA ASP A 698 -3.33 -24.29 -19.48
C ASP A 698 -4.59 -23.71 -18.86
N THR A 699 -5.30 -22.86 -19.62
CA THR A 699 -6.58 -22.34 -19.15
C THR A 699 -7.67 -23.36 -19.42
N LYS A 700 -8.40 -23.69 -18.36
CA LYS A 700 -9.54 -24.60 -18.35
C LYS A 700 -10.83 -23.86 -17.99
N PHE A 701 -11.96 -24.44 -18.32
CA PHE A 701 -13.22 -24.10 -17.66
C PHE A 701 -14.04 -25.36 -17.39
N LEU A 702 -14.89 -25.30 -16.37
CA LEU A 702 -15.76 -26.38 -15.91
C LEU A 702 -17.22 -25.93 -16.03
N GLU A 703 -18.10 -26.81 -16.51
CA GLU A 703 -19.54 -26.70 -16.23
C GLU A 703 -19.87 -27.66 -15.07
N ILE A 704 -20.45 -27.12 -14.01
CA ILE A 704 -20.72 -27.82 -12.74
C ILE A 704 -22.22 -27.77 -12.45
N ASP A 705 -22.86 -28.90 -12.17
CA ASP A 705 -24.24 -28.93 -11.68
C ASP A 705 -24.31 -28.30 -10.27
N ILE A 706 -25.12 -27.25 -10.11
CA ILE A 706 -25.15 -26.47 -8.86
C ILE A 706 -25.73 -27.28 -7.70
N ALA A 707 -26.58 -28.27 -7.97
CA ALA A 707 -27.28 -29.08 -6.97
C ALA A 707 -26.50 -30.34 -6.56
N THR A 708 -25.90 -31.06 -7.51
CA THR A 708 -25.12 -32.29 -7.21
C THR A 708 -23.64 -32.02 -6.95
N LYS A 709 -23.10 -30.89 -7.45
CA LYS A 709 -21.66 -30.54 -7.52
C LYS A 709 -20.84 -31.41 -8.48
N ASP A 710 -21.49 -32.20 -9.34
CA ASP A 710 -20.80 -32.95 -10.39
C ASP A 710 -20.31 -32.02 -11.49
N ILE A 711 -19.07 -32.22 -11.95
CA ILE A 711 -18.55 -31.61 -13.17
C ILE A 711 -19.17 -32.35 -14.36
N VAL A 712 -20.02 -31.66 -15.12
CA VAL A 712 -20.73 -32.23 -16.28
C VAL A 712 -19.98 -31.98 -17.60
N PHE A 713 -19.08 -31.00 -17.63
CA PHE A 713 -18.18 -30.71 -18.75
C PHE A 713 -16.88 -30.07 -18.24
N GLU A 714 -15.76 -30.42 -18.86
CA GLU A 714 -14.45 -29.78 -18.66
C GLU A 714 -13.83 -29.49 -20.02
N TRP A 715 -13.17 -28.34 -20.14
CA TRP A 715 -12.43 -27.92 -21.33
C TRP A 715 -11.00 -27.50 -20.97
N SER A 716 -10.07 -27.67 -21.91
CA SER A 716 -8.67 -27.22 -21.83
C SER A 716 -8.25 -26.63 -23.18
N ALA A 717 -7.55 -25.50 -23.14
CA ALA A 717 -7.02 -24.86 -24.35
C ALA A 717 -5.96 -25.74 -25.06
N ILE A 718 -5.15 -26.48 -24.28
CA ILE A 718 -4.18 -27.44 -24.83
C ILE A 718 -4.88 -28.68 -25.40
N GLU A 719 -5.83 -29.28 -24.69
CA GLU A 719 -6.53 -30.50 -25.15
C GLU A 719 -7.40 -30.23 -26.39
N ALA A 720 -7.98 -29.03 -26.50
CA ALA A 720 -8.67 -28.56 -27.70
C ALA A 720 -7.72 -28.26 -28.89
N GLY A 721 -6.40 -28.28 -28.67
CA GLY A 721 -5.39 -28.09 -29.71
C GLY A 721 -5.24 -26.65 -30.19
N VAL A 722 -5.56 -25.65 -29.36
CA VAL A 722 -5.45 -24.23 -29.74
C VAL A 722 -3.96 -23.86 -29.92
N PRO A 723 -3.54 -23.32 -31.09
CA PRO A 723 -2.12 -23.09 -31.35
C PRO A 723 -1.48 -21.96 -30.52
N PHE A 724 -0.32 -22.24 -29.90
CA PHE A 724 0.46 -21.26 -29.14
C PHE A 724 0.82 -19.98 -29.93
N ASN A 725 0.94 -20.06 -31.26
CA ASN A 725 1.29 -18.92 -32.11
C ASN A 725 0.14 -17.92 -32.34
N LEU A 726 -1.08 -18.20 -31.86
CA LEU A 726 -2.14 -17.19 -31.74
C LEU A 726 -1.85 -16.19 -30.61
N SER A 727 -1.02 -16.57 -29.63
CA SER A 727 -0.66 -15.68 -28.53
C SER A 727 0.14 -14.46 -29.01
N LYS A 728 -0.23 -13.30 -28.48
CA LYS A 728 0.40 -12.00 -28.71
C LYS A 728 1.43 -11.67 -27.61
N THR A 729 1.41 -12.40 -26.49
CA THR A 729 2.55 -12.49 -25.56
C THR A 729 3.56 -13.52 -26.09
N ARG A 730 4.75 -13.62 -25.49
CA ARG A 730 5.76 -14.64 -25.86
C ARG A 730 6.66 -15.03 -24.69
N PRO A 731 7.12 -16.30 -24.61
CA PRO A 731 7.99 -16.74 -23.53
C PRO A 731 9.39 -16.09 -23.58
N ASP A 732 9.89 -15.74 -24.77
CA ASP A 732 11.20 -15.10 -24.97
C ASP A 732 11.28 -13.66 -24.42
N THR A 733 10.14 -13.00 -24.25
CA THR A 733 10.06 -11.67 -23.62
C THR A 733 10.04 -11.72 -22.09
N GLY A 734 9.63 -12.84 -21.49
CA GLY A 734 9.41 -13.00 -20.06
C GLY A 734 8.27 -12.18 -19.45
N LEU A 735 7.57 -11.33 -20.22
CA LEU A 735 6.53 -10.42 -19.74
C LEU A 735 5.31 -11.12 -19.13
N ALA A 736 4.97 -12.30 -19.66
CA ALA A 736 3.84 -13.12 -19.24
C ALA A 736 4.33 -14.46 -18.65
N GLY A 737 5.45 -14.46 -17.92
CA GLY A 737 6.21 -15.67 -17.61
C GLY A 737 7.08 -16.12 -18.79
N ASN A 738 8.10 -16.94 -18.52
CA ASN A 738 9.10 -17.33 -19.53
C ASN A 738 8.99 -18.79 -19.99
N GLY A 739 8.13 -19.58 -19.36
CA GLY A 739 7.89 -20.99 -19.68
C GLY A 739 9.07 -21.92 -19.42
N THR A 740 10.07 -21.52 -18.62
CA THR A 740 11.26 -22.33 -18.33
C THR A 740 11.12 -23.25 -17.10
N SER A 741 10.08 -23.06 -16.29
CA SER A 741 9.79 -23.90 -15.12
C SER A 741 8.30 -23.84 -14.75
N GLN A 742 7.83 -24.83 -13.99
CA GLN A 742 6.50 -24.83 -13.35
C GLN A 742 6.24 -23.55 -12.55
N SER A 743 7.29 -22.95 -11.96
CA SER A 743 7.23 -21.71 -11.16
C SER A 743 7.30 -20.42 -11.99
N SER A 744 7.51 -20.49 -13.30
CA SER A 744 7.36 -19.38 -14.24
C SER A 744 6.75 -19.88 -15.56
N PRO A 745 5.54 -20.46 -15.51
CA PRO A 745 4.88 -20.96 -16.70
C PRO A 745 4.47 -19.78 -17.57
N TRP A 746 4.50 -19.94 -18.89
CA TRP A 746 4.12 -18.88 -19.81
C TRP A 746 2.59 -18.79 -19.92
N ASP A 747 2.06 -17.60 -19.66
CA ASP A 747 0.67 -17.25 -19.83
C ASP A 747 0.38 -16.83 -21.26
N TRP A 748 -0.03 -17.81 -22.06
CA TRP A 748 -0.21 -17.69 -23.50
C TRP A 748 -1.67 -17.43 -23.91
N PHE A 749 -2.63 -17.94 -23.13
CA PHE A 749 -4.07 -17.88 -23.46
C PHE A 749 -4.84 -16.91 -22.57
N HIS A 750 -4.74 -17.02 -21.24
CA HIS A 750 -5.39 -16.12 -20.27
C HIS A 750 -6.88 -15.91 -20.57
N ALA A 751 -7.71 -16.92 -20.34
CA ALA A 751 -9.15 -16.78 -20.55
C ALA A 751 -9.79 -15.90 -19.46
N ASN A 752 -10.49 -14.84 -19.84
CA ASN A 752 -11.05 -13.85 -18.91
C ASN A 752 -12.59 -13.73 -18.95
N SER A 753 -13.23 -14.48 -19.84
CA SER A 753 -14.68 -14.65 -19.87
C SER A 753 -15.10 -15.93 -20.61
N VAL A 754 -16.15 -16.58 -20.11
CA VAL A 754 -16.76 -17.79 -20.67
C VAL A 754 -18.30 -17.66 -20.59
N GLN A 755 -19.02 -18.12 -21.60
CA GLN A 755 -20.50 -18.05 -21.67
C GLN A 755 -21.08 -19.27 -22.39
N ALA A 756 -22.21 -19.82 -21.90
CA ALA A 756 -23.01 -20.78 -22.65
C ALA A 756 -23.83 -20.07 -23.75
N VAL A 757 -23.84 -20.63 -24.95
CA VAL A 757 -24.52 -20.09 -26.13
C VAL A 757 -25.36 -21.22 -26.74
N GLY A 758 -26.52 -21.50 -26.13
CA GLY A 758 -27.25 -22.74 -26.39
C GLY A 758 -26.49 -23.95 -25.84
N ASP A 759 -26.25 -24.97 -26.69
CA ASP A 759 -25.39 -26.11 -26.37
C ASP A 759 -23.89 -25.88 -26.65
N LYS A 760 -23.51 -24.65 -27.07
CA LYS A 760 -22.14 -24.23 -27.38
C LYS A 760 -21.53 -23.37 -26.27
N TYR A 761 -20.23 -23.09 -26.37
CA TYR A 761 -19.51 -22.23 -25.44
C TYR A 761 -18.72 -21.14 -26.17
N LEU A 762 -18.82 -19.90 -25.67
CA LEU A 762 -17.96 -18.79 -26.08
C LEU A 762 -16.83 -18.63 -25.03
N VAL A 763 -15.58 -18.53 -25.46
CA VAL A 763 -14.41 -18.33 -24.60
C VAL A 763 -13.57 -17.17 -25.12
N ASN A 764 -13.20 -16.21 -24.26
CA ASN A 764 -12.35 -15.08 -24.64
C ASN A 764 -10.94 -15.17 -24.05
N SER A 765 -9.92 -14.95 -24.89
CA SER A 765 -8.50 -15.03 -24.56
C SER A 765 -7.85 -13.64 -24.58
N ARG A 766 -7.52 -13.11 -23.39
CA ARG A 766 -6.83 -11.81 -23.25
C ARG A 766 -5.49 -11.80 -23.99
N HIS A 767 -4.78 -12.93 -24.03
CA HIS A 767 -3.42 -13.00 -24.58
C HIS A 767 -3.36 -13.41 -26.05
N CYS A 768 -4.41 -13.98 -26.64
CA CYS A 768 -4.55 -14.11 -28.10
C CYS A 768 -5.29 -12.93 -28.75
N TRP A 769 -5.84 -11.98 -27.98
CA TRP A 769 -6.76 -10.93 -28.47
C TRP A 769 -7.91 -11.54 -29.30
N SER A 770 -8.46 -12.64 -28.81
CA SER A 770 -9.30 -13.54 -29.63
C SER A 770 -10.44 -14.15 -28.85
N THR A 771 -11.60 -14.26 -29.50
CA THR A 771 -12.78 -14.94 -28.97
C THR A 771 -13.08 -16.18 -29.80
N PHE A 772 -13.23 -17.32 -29.13
CA PHE A 772 -13.43 -18.64 -29.72
C PHE A 772 -14.88 -19.10 -29.46
N MET A 773 -15.51 -19.67 -30.49
CA MET A 773 -16.74 -20.44 -30.33
C MET A 773 -16.40 -21.92 -30.38
N LEU A 774 -16.85 -22.65 -29.36
CA LEU A 774 -16.67 -24.08 -29.19
C LEU A 774 -17.99 -24.79 -29.44
N ASP A 775 -17.98 -25.90 -30.18
CA ASP A 775 -19.10 -26.82 -30.19
C ASP A 775 -19.29 -27.47 -28.80
N ARG A 776 -20.41 -28.17 -28.63
CA ARG A 776 -20.76 -28.88 -27.39
C ARG A 776 -19.76 -29.96 -26.93
N THR A 777 -18.74 -30.27 -27.74
CA THR A 777 -17.65 -31.20 -27.41
C THR A 777 -16.35 -30.49 -27.05
N GLY A 778 -16.35 -29.15 -27.02
CA GLY A 778 -15.17 -28.34 -26.71
C GLY A 778 -14.28 -28.03 -27.91
N LYS A 779 -14.67 -28.45 -29.12
CA LYS A 779 -13.87 -28.21 -30.33
C LYS A 779 -14.18 -26.83 -30.89
N VAL A 780 -13.15 -26.05 -31.22
CA VAL A 780 -13.29 -24.76 -31.91
C VAL A 780 -14.04 -24.94 -33.25
N GLU A 781 -15.17 -24.25 -33.40
CA GLU A 781 -15.88 -24.08 -34.67
C GLU A 781 -15.34 -22.90 -35.48
N TRP A 782 -15.01 -21.80 -34.78
CA TRP A 782 -14.42 -20.59 -35.33
C TRP A 782 -13.82 -19.72 -34.22
N TYR A 783 -12.96 -18.78 -34.61
CA TYR A 783 -12.48 -17.70 -33.75
C TYR A 783 -12.40 -16.37 -34.51
N ILE A 784 -12.57 -15.27 -33.77
CA ILE A 784 -12.32 -13.91 -34.26
C ILE A 784 -11.10 -13.33 -33.53
N ASP A 785 -10.14 -12.81 -34.29
CA ASP A 785 -8.91 -12.20 -33.79
C ASP A 785 -8.96 -10.67 -33.97
N GLY A 786 -8.66 -9.90 -32.92
CA GLY A 786 -8.74 -8.44 -32.95
C GLY A 786 -7.68 -7.75 -33.81
N SER A 787 -6.60 -8.44 -34.18
CA SER A 787 -5.49 -7.89 -34.98
C SER A 787 -5.68 -8.04 -36.49
N ASP A 788 -6.03 -9.23 -36.98
CA ASP A 788 -6.20 -9.53 -38.41
C ASP A 788 -7.58 -10.10 -38.80
N GLY A 789 -8.38 -10.56 -37.82
CA GLY A 789 -9.73 -11.06 -37.99
C GLY A 789 -9.92 -12.56 -37.74
N GLY A 790 -8.86 -13.37 -37.79
CA GLY A 790 -8.97 -14.83 -37.63
C GLY A 790 -9.81 -15.45 -38.76
N ASP A 791 -10.92 -16.11 -38.41
CA ASP A 791 -11.87 -16.64 -39.42
C ASP A 791 -12.74 -15.56 -40.06
N PHE A 792 -12.75 -14.33 -39.55
CA PHE A 792 -13.66 -13.25 -39.98
C PHE A 792 -12.91 -12.09 -40.63
N LYS A 793 -13.51 -11.48 -41.65
CA LYS A 793 -13.04 -10.19 -42.16
C LYS A 793 -13.53 -9.05 -41.26
N LEU A 794 -12.59 -8.28 -40.69
CA LEU A 794 -12.87 -7.04 -39.95
C LEU A 794 -13.16 -5.84 -40.87
N ASP A 795 -13.84 -4.83 -40.32
CA ASP A 795 -13.93 -3.49 -40.93
C ASP A 795 -12.57 -2.74 -40.92
N SER A 796 -11.67 -3.07 -39.98
CA SER A 796 -10.34 -2.46 -39.85
C SER A 796 -9.36 -3.34 -39.06
N ASP A 797 -8.10 -3.41 -39.50
CA ASP A 797 -7.00 -4.04 -38.76
C ASP A 797 -6.86 -3.49 -37.33
N ASN A 798 -6.48 -4.33 -36.35
CA ASN A 798 -6.27 -3.93 -34.95
C ASN A 798 -7.52 -3.28 -34.28
N LEU A 799 -8.69 -3.87 -34.52
CA LEU A 799 -10.00 -3.39 -34.04
C LEU A 799 -10.14 -3.44 -32.51
N PHE A 800 -9.66 -4.53 -31.90
CA PHE A 800 -9.65 -4.75 -30.45
C PHE A 800 -8.37 -5.47 -30.00
N ARG A 801 -8.03 -5.34 -28.71
CA ARG A 801 -6.91 -6.06 -28.06
C ARG A 801 -6.98 -6.01 -26.53
N TRP A 802 -6.44 -7.06 -25.89
CA TRP A 802 -6.43 -7.26 -24.43
C TRP A 802 -7.83 -7.19 -23.79
N GLU A 803 -8.86 -7.48 -24.57
CA GLU A 803 -10.28 -7.30 -24.29
C GLU A 803 -10.82 -8.24 -23.18
N HIS A 804 -11.81 -7.77 -22.43
CA HIS A 804 -12.45 -8.48 -21.31
C HIS A 804 -13.98 -8.51 -21.47
N HIS A 805 -14.62 -9.42 -20.73
CA HIS A 805 -16.08 -9.58 -20.66
C HIS A 805 -16.74 -9.72 -22.04
N ALA A 806 -16.23 -10.63 -22.87
CA ALA A 806 -16.84 -10.92 -24.15
C ALA A 806 -18.15 -11.69 -23.95
N ARG A 807 -19.24 -11.22 -24.56
CA ARG A 807 -20.55 -11.88 -24.51
C ARG A 807 -21.24 -11.92 -25.87
N ALA A 808 -21.80 -13.07 -26.21
CA ALA A 808 -22.69 -13.25 -27.35
C ALA A 808 -24.15 -12.97 -26.95
N GLN A 809 -24.85 -12.22 -27.79
CA GLN A 809 -26.28 -11.89 -27.70
C GLN A 809 -26.91 -11.98 -29.10
N ASN A 810 -28.24 -11.99 -29.18
CA ASN A 810 -29.00 -12.02 -30.43
C ASN A 810 -28.53 -13.10 -31.43
N PHE A 811 -28.10 -14.26 -30.90
CA PHE A 811 -27.46 -15.31 -31.67
C PHE A 811 -28.47 -16.24 -32.36
N THR A 812 -28.06 -16.70 -33.54
CA THR A 812 -28.78 -17.61 -34.44
C THR A 812 -27.77 -18.52 -35.13
N ASP A 813 -28.23 -19.48 -35.94
CA ASP A 813 -27.35 -20.37 -36.72
C ASP A 813 -26.45 -19.60 -37.73
N THR A 814 -26.85 -18.39 -38.14
CA THR A 814 -26.18 -17.61 -39.21
C THR A 814 -25.54 -16.29 -38.74
N SER A 815 -25.92 -15.75 -37.58
CA SER A 815 -25.39 -14.47 -37.07
C SER A 815 -25.49 -14.32 -35.55
N LEU A 816 -24.62 -13.50 -34.96
CA LEU A 816 -24.73 -13.06 -33.56
C LEU A 816 -24.20 -11.64 -33.35
N GLU A 817 -24.60 -10.99 -32.25
CA GLU A 817 -23.93 -9.79 -31.74
C GLU A 817 -22.93 -10.17 -30.63
N LEU A 818 -21.73 -9.58 -30.67
CA LEU A 818 -20.64 -9.83 -29.74
C LEU A 818 -20.18 -8.50 -29.14
N HIS A 819 -20.22 -8.36 -27.81
CA HIS A 819 -19.79 -7.14 -27.12
C HIS A 819 -18.59 -7.37 -26.20
N TYR A 820 -17.78 -6.32 -26.03
CA TYR A 820 -16.51 -6.33 -25.31
C TYR A 820 -16.30 -5.07 -24.46
N PHE A 821 -15.60 -5.24 -23.34
CA PHE A 821 -14.75 -4.18 -22.82
C PHE A 821 -13.38 -4.26 -23.52
N ASN A 822 -13.10 -3.33 -24.43
CA ASN A 822 -11.86 -3.30 -25.23
C ASN A 822 -10.83 -2.42 -24.52
N ASN A 823 -10.11 -3.01 -23.55
CA ASN A 823 -9.05 -2.39 -22.75
C ASN A 823 -8.07 -1.60 -23.62
N ASN A 824 -7.67 -2.19 -24.75
CA ASN A 824 -6.81 -1.60 -25.78
C ASN A 824 -5.37 -1.30 -25.28
N ASN A 825 -5.01 -1.72 -24.06
CA ASN A 825 -3.68 -1.61 -23.44
C ASN A 825 -3.44 -2.82 -22.51
N ALA A 826 -2.17 -3.00 -22.14
CA ALA A 826 -1.67 -3.77 -21.00
C ALA A 826 -0.52 -2.97 -20.35
N GLU A 827 0.00 -3.40 -19.19
CA GLU A 827 1.11 -2.77 -18.44
C GLU A 827 2.30 -2.33 -19.33
N TRP A 828 2.64 -3.13 -20.34
CA TRP A 828 3.75 -2.87 -21.27
C TRP A 828 3.38 -2.01 -22.50
N ASP A 829 2.12 -1.62 -22.69
CA ASP A 829 1.67 -0.72 -23.78
C ASP A 829 1.78 0.79 -23.42
N ASN A 830 2.10 1.12 -22.15
CA ASN A 830 2.35 2.49 -21.66
C ASN A 830 1.22 3.48 -22.02
N GLY A 831 -0.04 3.09 -21.79
CA GLY A 831 -1.22 3.97 -21.96
C GLY A 831 -1.33 4.65 -23.34
N THR A 832 -1.07 3.92 -24.44
CA THR A 832 -0.95 4.53 -25.78
C THR A 832 -2.23 4.55 -26.61
N ARG A 833 -3.28 3.80 -26.26
CA ARG A 833 -4.55 3.78 -27.01
C ARG A 833 -5.76 3.81 -26.07
N ALA A 834 -6.68 4.76 -26.26
CA ALA A 834 -7.84 4.86 -25.37
C ALA A 834 -8.68 3.57 -25.35
N THR A 835 -9.05 3.16 -24.14
CA THR A 835 -10.02 2.09 -23.87
C THR A 835 -11.38 2.43 -24.48
N ASN A 836 -12.17 1.42 -24.84
CA ASN A 836 -13.49 1.63 -25.44
C ASN A 836 -14.43 0.47 -25.12
N GLY A 837 -15.73 0.76 -25.07
CA GLY A 837 -16.73 -0.29 -25.23
C GLY A 837 -16.89 -0.60 -26.72
N LEU A 838 -17.03 -1.87 -27.10
CA LEU A 838 -17.15 -2.28 -28.50
C LEU A 838 -18.26 -3.30 -28.67
N ARG A 839 -19.11 -3.12 -29.69
CA ARG A 839 -20.15 -4.08 -30.08
C ARG A 839 -20.06 -4.37 -31.57
N LEU A 840 -19.96 -5.65 -31.92
CA LEU A 840 -19.82 -6.17 -33.27
C LEU A 840 -21.03 -7.01 -33.67
N GLY A 841 -21.40 -6.96 -34.94
CA GLY A 841 -22.28 -7.94 -35.57
C GLY A 841 -21.43 -8.92 -36.37
N LEU A 842 -21.55 -10.22 -36.06
CA LEU A 842 -20.86 -11.29 -36.78
C LEU A 842 -21.85 -11.99 -37.71
N ASP A 843 -21.52 -12.03 -39.00
CA ASP A 843 -22.13 -12.92 -39.99
C ASP A 843 -21.29 -14.22 -40.04
N LEU A 844 -21.90 -15.34 -39.67
CA LEU A 844 -21.25 -16.64 -39.55
C LEU A 844 -21.15 -17.37 -40.91
N GLU A 845 -21.98 -17.01 -41.89
CA GLU A 845 -21.96 -17.57 -43.26
C GLU A 845 -21.00 -16.79 -44.17
N ALA A 846 -21.11 -15.46 -44.20
CA ALA A 846 -20.25 -14.56 -44.97
C ALA A 846 -18.89 -14.32 -44.32
N LYS A 847 -18.74 -14.69 -43.03
CA LYS A 847 -17.52 -14.52 -42.22
C LYS A 847 -17.04 -13.07 -42.21
N THR A 848 -17.93 -12.16 -41.80
CA THR A 848 -17.64 -10.72 -41.67
C THR A 848 -18.00 -10.22 -40.27
N ALA A 849 -17.18 -9.33 -39.73
CA ALA A 849 -17.37 -8.67 -38.44
C ALA A 849 -17.52 -7.16 -38.64
N THR A 850 -18.72 -6.63 -38.40
CA THR A 850 -19.06 -5.21 -38.60
C THR A 850 -19.22 -4.49 -37.26
N VAL A 851 -18.67 -3.28 -37.14
CA VAL A 851 -18.78 -2.46 -35.92
C VAL A 851 -20.19 -1.85 -35.83
N LEU A 852 -20.96 -2.28 -34.83
CA LEU A 852 -22.30 -1.76 -34.54
C LEU A 852 -22.26 -0.55 -33.59
N GLN A 853 -21.34 -0.57 -32.62
CA GLN A 853 -21.22 0.49 -31.61
C GLN A 853 -19.79 0.59 -31.08
N LYS A 854 -19.32 1.81 -30.80
CA LYS A 854 -18.03 2.06 -30.14
C LYS A 854 -18.16 3.20 -29.12
N LEU A 855 -18.07 2.87 -27.84
CA LEU A 855 -18.22 3.80 -26.73
C LEU A 855 -16.85 4.37 -26.35
N HIS A 856 -16.71 5.70 -26.40
CA HIS A 856 -15.45 6.39 -26.15
C HIS A 856 -15.24 6.67 -24.65
N SER A 857 -14.02 6.46 -24.15
CA SER A 857 -13.71 6.57 -22.71
C SER A 857 -13.35 7.97 -22.20
N ASP A 858 -13.25 8.96 -23.08
CA ASP A 858 -12.72 10.31 -22.82
C ASP A 858 -11.22 10.36 -22.44
N GLY A 859 -10.46 9.33 -22.83
CA GLY A 859 -9.01 9.26 -22.56
C GLY A 859 -8.64 8.45 -21.32
N ILE A 860 -9.49 7.50 -20.91
CA ILE A 860 -9.11 6.46 -19.94
C ILE A 860 -8.35 5.34 -20.70
N PHE A 861 -7.31 4.81 -20.04
CA PHE A 861 -6.41 3.77 -20.53
C PHE A 861 -6.34 2.63 -19.50
N THR A 862 -7.39 1.81 -19.43
CA THR A 862 -7.44 0.60 -18.59
C THR A 862 -6.52 -0.49 -19.16
N GLU A 863 -5.76 -1.17 -18.30
CA GLU A 863 -4.76 -2.18 -18.69
C GLU A 863 -5.20 -3.63 -18.40
N SER A 864 -6.14 -3.83 -17.47
CA SER A 864 -6.72 -5.13 -17.14
C SER A 864 -8.17 -4.99 -16.66
N GLN A 865 -8.91 -6.10 -16.61
CA GLN A 865 -10.25 -6.18 -16.02
C GLN A 865 -11.29 -5.33 -16.79
N GLY A 866 -12.48 -5.13 -16.21
CA GLY A 866 -13.53 -4.27 -16.74
C GLY A 866 -14.69 -5.00 -17.42
N SER A 867 -15.78 -4.28 -17.65
CA SER A 867 -17.04 -4.83 -18.16
C SER A 867 -17.74 -3.88 -19.14
N PHE A 868 -18.36 -4.47 -20.16
CA PHE A 868 -19.42 -3.87 -20.98
C PHE A 868 -20.72 -4.59 -20.60
N PHE A 869 -21.78 -3.85 -20.31
CA PHE A 869 -23.05 -4.41 -19.85
C PHE A 869 -24.24 -3.64 -20.45
N PRO A 870 -24.93 -4.20 -21.48
CA PRO A 870 -26.14 -3.60 -22.05
C PRO A 870 -27.28 -3.53 -21.03
N LEU A 871 -28.17 -2.54 -21.20
CA LEU A 871 -29.30 -2.27 -20.30
C LEU A 871 -30.62 -2.26 -21.09
N ASP A 872 -31.72 -2.66 -20.45
CA ASP A 872 -33.01 -2.91 -21.13
C ASP A 872 -33.65 -1.66 -21.77
N ASN A 873 -33.28 -0.46 -21.31
CA ASN A 873 -33.70 0.80 -21.93
C ASN A 873 -32.87 1.19 -23.18
N GLY A 874 -31.88 0.38 -23.57
CA GLY A 874 -30.95 0.62 -24.66
C GLY A 874 -29.67 1.37 -24.28
N ASN A 875 -29.51 1.77 -23.01
CA ASN A 875 -28.25 2.28 -22.49
C ASN A 875 -27.21 1.13 -22.35
N THR A 876 -25.97 1.48 -22.02
CA THR A 876 -24.91 0.52 -21.67
C THR A 876 -24.12 1.04 -20.47
N LEU A 877 -23.94 0.20 -19.44
CA LEU A 877 -22.97 0.46 -18.38
C LEU A 877 -21.58 -0.07 -18.79
N VAL A 878 -20.54 0.66 -18.43
CA VAL A 878 -19.14 0.32 -18.66
C VAL A 878 -18.35 0.50 -17.36
N GLY A 879 -17.87 -0.60 -16.78
CA GLY A 879 -16.96 -0.60 -15.63
C GLY A 879 -15.50 -0.64 -16.08
N PHE A 880 -14.66 0.30 -15.62
CA PHE A 880 -13.31 0.52 -16.16
C PHE A 880 -12.19 -0.29 -15.50
N GLY A 881 -12.51 -1.39 -14.80
CA GLY A 881 -11.53 -2.42 -14.40
C GLY A 881 -10.48 -1.91 -13.41
N SER A 882 -9.21 -1.91 -13.82
CA SER A 882 -8.07 -1.34 -13.08
C SER A 882 -8.14 0.18 -12.87
N ILE A 883 -9.16 0.84 -13.42
CA ILE A 883 -9.48 2.26 -13.19
C ILE A 883 -10.83 2.34 -12.47
N SER A 884 -10.86 3.09 -11.37
CA SER A 884 -11.95 3.25 -10.38
C SER A 884 -13.20 4.00 -10.88
N LYS A 885 -13.60 3.75 -12.13
CA LYS A 885 -14.67 4.49 -12.83
C LYS A 885 -15.74 3.55 -13.40
N ILE A 886 -16.97 4.02 -13.36
CA ILE A 886 -18.13 3.40 -14.00
C ILE A 886 -18.81 4.49 -14.82
N LYS A 887 -19.11 4.23 -16.10
CA LYS A 887 -19.87 5.16 -16.95
C LYS A 887 -21.14 4.50 -17.49
N GLU A 888 -22.18 5.29 -17.67
CA GLU A 888 -23.38 4.87 -18.42
C GLU A 888 -23.49 5.70 -19.70
N TYR A 889 -23.76 5.03 -20.81
CA TYR A 889 -23.89 5.63 -22.14
C TYR A 889 -25.30 5.39 -22.69
N GLY A 890 -25.84 6.36 -23.44
CA GLY A 890 -27.10 6.20 -24.17
C GLY A 890 -26.98 5.28 -25.39
N PRO A 891 -28.10 4.97 -26.08
CA PRO A 891 -28.10 4.10 -27.26
C PRO A 891 -27.20 4.62 -28.39
N GLU A 892 -27.18 5.94 -28.58
CA GLU A 892 -26.34 6.65 -29.55
C GLU A 892 -24.87 6.77 -29.11
N GLY A 893 -24.49 6.21 -27.96
CA GLY A 893 -23.14 6.24 -27.40
C GLY A 893 -22.77 7.54 -26.68
N ASP A 894 -23.74 8.40 -26.36
CA ASP A 894 -23.52 9.64 -25.62
C ASP A 894 -23.48 9.43 -24.10
N LEU A 895 -22.52 10.07 -23.42
CA LEU A 895 -22.28 9.85 -21.99
C LEU A 895 -23.45 10.38 -21.14
N ARG A 896 -24.10 9.48 -20.39
CA ARG A 896 -25.24 9.77 -19.50
C ARG A 896 -24.78 10.07 -18.07
N MET A 897 -23.84 9.28 -17.55
CA MET A 897 -23.35 9.34 -16.18
C MET A 897 -21.87 8.92 -16.10
N THR A 898 -21.11 9.54 -15.20
CA THR A 898 -19.84 9.01 -14.67
C THR A 898 -19.92 8.91 -13.16
N LEU A 899 -19.54 7.76 -12.62
CA LEU A 899 -19.23 7.53 -11.21
C LEU A 899 -17.72 7.26 -11.09
N GLN A 900 -17.06 7.88 -10.13
CA GLN A 900 -15.72 7.48 -9.67
C GLN A 900 -15.81 7.09 -8.19
N PHE A 901 -15.15 6.00 -7.81
CA PHE A 901 -15.27 5.36 -6.48
C PHE A 901 -13.93 5.15 -5.76
N GLY A 902 -12.87 5.80 -6.25
CA GLY A 902 -11.51 5.67 -5.73
C GLY A 902 -10.51 6.44 -6.60
N GLU A 903 -9.24 6.49 -6.20
CA GLU A 903 -8.18 7.02 -7.06
C GLU A 903 -7.82 6.07 -8.21
N ASP A 904 -7.61 6.63 -9.41
CA ASP A 904 -7.23 5.87 -10.61
C ASP A 904 -5.87 5.17 -10.39
N ASN A 905 -5.73 3.91 -10.83
CA ASN A 905 -4.50 3.11 -10.64
C ASN A 905 -4.13 2.88 -9.15
N LEU A 906 -5.13 2.92 -8.26
CA LEU A 906 -5.01 2.49 -6.87
C LEU A 906 -6.20 1.61 -6.49
N VAL A 907 -7.42 2.13 -6.71
CA VAL A 907 -8.67 1.40 -6.50
C VAL A 907 -9.16 0.86 -7.85
N GLN A 908 -9.70 -0.36 -7.84
CA GLN A 908 -10.18 -1.08 -9.02
C GLN A 908 -11.47 -1.83 -8.69
N SER A 909 -12.22 -2.24 -9.71
CA SER A 909 -13.28 -3.25 -9.57
C SER A 909 -13.25 -4.17 -10.76
N TYR A 910 -13.12 -5.49 -10.51
CA TYR A 910 -12.88 -6.50 -11.55
C TYR A 910 -13.91 -6.41 -12.69
N ARG A 911 -15.19 -6.26 -12.33
CA ARG A 911 -16.29 -5.87 -13.22
C ARG A 911 -17.25 -4.95 -12.44
N SER A 912 -18.16 -4.31 -13.15
CA SER A 912 -19.27 -3.52 -12.56
C SER A 912 -20.54 -3.67 -13.39
N TYR A 913 -21.69 -3.64 -12.72
CA TYR A 913 -23.01 -3.93 -13.29
C TYR A 913 -24.06 -2.93 -12.78
N ARG A 914 -25.15 -2.74 -13.54
CA ARG A 914 -26.39 -2.11 -13.05
C ARG A 914 -27.51 -3.11 -13.24
N GLN A 915 -28.14 -3.54 -12.15
CA GLN A 915 -29.18 -4.58 -12.18
C GLN A 915 -30.25 -4.31 -11.12
N GLU A 916 -31.49 -4.75 -11.39
CA GLU A 916 -32.49 -4.86 -10.33
C GLU A 916 -32.09 -5.96 -9.33
N TRP A 917 -32.26 -5.65 -8.05
CA TRP A 917 -32.12 -6.61 -6.95
C TRP A 917 -33.14 -6.25 -5.88
N HIS A 918 -33.90 -7.25 -5.43
CA HIS A 918 -34.89 -7.12 -4.37
C HIS A 918 -34.59 -8.14 -3.28
N ALA A 919 -34.46 -7.68 -2.04
CA ALA A 919 -34.03 -8.53 -0.94
C ALA A 919 -34.65 -8.13 0.41
N THR A 920 -34.88 -9.15 1.23
CA THR A 920 -35.28 -9.05 2.65
C THR A 920 -34.32 -9.94 3.45
N PRO A 921 -33.22 -9.37 3.99
CA PRO A 921 -32.15 -10.14 4.61
C PRO A 921 -32.63 -11.07 5.74
N ALA A 922 -31.95 -12.21 5.91
CA ALA A 922 -32.16 -13.11 7.05
C ALA A 922 -31.68 -12.52 8.38
N THR A 923 -30.82 -11.50 8.34
CA THR A 923 -30.43 -10.70 9.50
C THR A 923 -31.60 -9.89 10.04
N LEU A 924 -31.57 -9.50 11.32
CA LEU A 924 -32.56 -8.58 11.87
C LEU A 924 -32.17 -7.12 11.58
N PRO A 925 -33.14 -6.19 11.44
CA PRO A 925 -32.86 -4.77 11.41
C PRO A 925 -32.06 -4.33 12.64
N LYS A 926 -31.05 -3.48 12.44
CA LYS A 926 -30.16 -2.99 13.49
C LYS A 926 -30.64 -1.63 13.99
N ALA A 927 -30.41 -1.38 15.28
CA ALA A 927 -30.66 -0.09 15.90
C ALA A 927 -29.59 0.23 16.92
N VAL A 928 -29.26 1.52 17.08
CA VAL A 928 -28.36 2.04 18.11
C VAL A 928 -28.97 3.30 18.69
N ILE A 929 -28.93 3.46 20.02
CA ILE A 929 -29.30 4.70 20.69
C ILE A 929 -28.01 5.50 20.91
N LYS A 930 -27.97 6.74 20.39
CA LYS A 930 -26.84 7.66 20.53
C LYS A 930 -27.38 9.10 20.55
N ASP A 931 -26.85 9.94 21.45
CA ASP A 931 -27.11 11.38 21.51
C ASP A 931 -28.61 11.78 21.49
N SER A 932 -29.43 11.02 22.24
CA SER A 932 -30.91 11.14 22.28
C SER A 932 -31.63 10.88 20.95
N ALA A 933 -30.98 10.22 20.00
CA ALA A 933 -31.58 9.72 18.77
C ALA A 933 -31.43 8.20 18.64
N VAL A 934 -32.23 7.63 17.73
CA VAL A 934 -32.19 6.22 17.33
C VAL A 934 -31.72 6.19 15.88
N TYR A 935 -30.58 5.55 15.65
CA TYR A 935 -30.05 5.23 14.33
C TYR A 935 -30.53 3.83 13.96
N MET A 936 -30.99 3.60 12.74
CA MET A 936 -31.48 2.30 12.28
C MET A 936 -31.18 2.01 10.82
N SER A 937 -30.81 0.77 10.54
CA SER A 937 -30.42 0.26 9.22
C SER A 937 -30.78 -1.22 9.08
N TRP A 938 -30.68 -1.75 7.88
CA TRP A 938 -30.81 -3.18 7.62
C TRP A 938 -30.02 -3.53 6.36
N ASN A 939 -28.82 -4.07 6.53
CA ASN A 939 -27.87 -4.31 5.44
C ASN A 939 -28.48 -5.21 4.34
N GLY A 940 -28.70 -4.65 3.15
CA GLY A 940 -29.31 -5.32 2.00
C GLY A 940 -30.83 -5.25 1.88
N ALA A 941 -31.55 -4.58 2.78
CA ALA A 941 -33.02 -4.56 2.73
C ALA A 941 -33.56 -3.48 1.76
N THR A 942 -34.10 -3.92 0.62
CA THR A 942 -34.54 -3.04 -0.47
C THR A 942 -35.95 -2.47 -0.24
N GLU A 943 -36.87 -3.30 0.24
CA GLU A 943 -38.31 -3.00 0.33
C GLU A 943 -38.71 -2.09 1.51
N VAL A 944 -37.74 -1.58 2.27
CA VAL A 944 -38.00 -0.79 3.48
C VAL A 944 -38.38 0.64 3.11
N THR A 945 -39.67 0.94 3.13
CA THR A 945 -40.20 2.29 2.86
C THR A 945 -40.23 3.20 4.10
N GLN A 946 -40.46 2.62 5.28
CA GLN A 946 -40.59 3.37 6.53
C GLN A 946 -40.21 2.53 7.75
N TRP A 947 -39.89 3.23 8.83
CA TRP A 947 -39.52 2.69 10.13
C TRP A 947 -40.52 3.11 11.20
N LYS A 948 -40.87 2.20 12.10
CA LYS A 948 -41.68 2.46 13.29
C LYS A 948 -40.83 2.23 14.53
N VAL A 949 -40.71 3.26 15.37
CA VAL A 949 -39.85 3.27 16.57
C VAL A 949 -40.71 3.09 17.81
N TYR A 950 -40.36 2.14 18.65
CA TYR A 950 -41.11 1.77 19.85
C TYR A 950 -40.25 1.90 21.11
N GLY A 951 -40.85 2.28 22.23
CA GLY A 951 -40.20 2.43 23.53
C GLY A 951 -41.22 2.40 24.67
N PRO A 952 -40.78 2.34 25.94
CA PRO A 952 -41.68 2.24 27.08
C PRO A 952 -42.46 3.55 27.30
N ALA A 953 -43.74 3.44 27.65
CA ALA A 953 -44.62 4.61 27.84
C ALA A 953 -44.21 5.53 29.01
N LEU A 954 -43.51 4.97 30.00
CA LEU A 954 -42.90 5.63 31.15
C LEU A 954 -41.65 4.83 31.57
N VAL A 955 -40.70 5.47 32.25
CA VAL A 955 -39.53 4.78 32.83
C VAL A 955 -40.01 3.64 33.76
N GLY A 956 -39.59 2.41 33.47
CA GLY A 956 -40.00 1.20 34.20
C GLY A 956 -41.28 0.50 33.71
N ALA A 957 -41.94 1.01 32.64
CA ALA A 957 -43.07 0.31 32.03
C ALA A 957 -42.61 -0.90 31.19
N SER A 958 -43.30 -2.04 31.32
CA SER A 958 -43.02 -3.27 30.57
C SER A 958 -43.66 -3.34 29.18
N SER A 959 -44.51 -2.37 28.82
CA SER A 959 -45.18 -2.31 27.52
C SER A 959 -44.55 -1.25 26.61
N MET A 960 -44.07 -1.70 25.45
CA MET A 960 -43.58 -0.82 24.40
C MET A 960 -44.76 -0.19 23.65
N GLN A 961 -44.75 1.12 23.48
CA GLN A 961 -45.67 1.90 22.66
C GLN A 961 -44.94 2.53 21.47
N LEU A 962 -45.68 2.92 20.43
CA LEU A 962 -45.14 3.61 19.27
C LEU A 962 -44.71 5.04 19.67
N LEU A 963 -43.42 5.35 19.58
CA LEU A 963 -42.87 6.69 19.78
C LEU A 963 -43.01 7.54 18.52
N GLY A 964 -42.90 6.93 17.34
CA GLY A 964 -43.05 7.63 16.07
C GLY A 964 -42.88 6.73 14.85
N THR A 965 -43.03 7.34 13.68
CA THR A 965 -42.85 6.69 12.37
C THR A 965 -42.10 7.67 11.47
N VAL A 966 -41.10 7.18 10.73
CA VAL A 966 -40.22 7.98 9.87
C VAL A 966 -40.00 7.24 8.55
N PRO A 967 -40.06 7.91 7.37
CA PRO A 967 -39.70 7.26 6.11
C PRO A 967 -38.23 6.81 6.12
N LYS A 968 -37.88 5.77 5.37
CA LYS A 968 -36.46 5.42 5.16
C LYS A 968 -35.78 6.58 4.44
N LYS A 969 -34.63 6.99 4.96
CA LYS A 969 -33.68 7.86 4.28
C LYS A 969 -32.34 7.14 4.26
N GLY A 970 -31.70 7.09 3.09
CA GLY A 970 -30.41 6.47 2.86
C GLY A 970 -30.27 5.03 3.33
N PHE A 971 -29.05 4.59 3.59
CA PHE A 971 -28.77 3.32 4.28
C PHE A 971 -29.22 3.35 5.75
N GLU A 972 -28.83 4.42 6.47
CA GLU A 972 -29.10 4.63 7.89
C GLU A 972 -30.10 5.77 8.11
N THR A 973 -31.20 5.47 8.77
CA THR A 973 -32.27 6.43 9.09
C THR A 973 -32.19 6.87 10.56
N LEU A 974 -32.37 8.17 10.80
CA LEU A 974 -32.37 8.80 12.12
C LEU A 974 -33.78 9.05 12.63
N PHE A 975 -34.03 8.81 13.93
CA PHE A 975 -35.22 9.25 14.64
C PHE A 975 -34.87 9.88 16.00
N ASN A 976 -35.17 11.18 16.16
CA ASN A 976 -34.89 11.90 17.40
C ASN A 976 -35.93 11.57 18.48
N LEU A 977 -35.49 11.23 19.69
CA LEU A 977 -36.37 10.92 20.81
C LEU A 977 -36.83 12.20 21.52
N THR A 978 -38.12 12.28 21.85
CA THR A 978 -38.68 13.44 22.59
C THR A 978 -38.44 13.35 24.10
N GLN A 979 -37.99 12.22 24.61
CA GLN A 979 -37.56 11.97 26.00
C GLN A 979 -36.46 10.90 26.01
N PRO A 980 -35.53 10.89 26.98
CA PRO A 980 -34.50 9.86 27.08
C PRO A 980 -35.10 8.45 27.26
N ALA A 981 -35.04 7.62 26.21
CA ALA A 981 -35.54 6.26 26.22
C ALA A 981 -34.41 5.28 26.52
N LEU A 982 -34.47 4.63 27.69
CA LEU A 982 -33.50 3.58 28.10
C LEU A 982 -33.65 2.26 27.32
N LEU A 983 -34.76 2.10 26.59
CA LEU A 983 -35.14 0.88 25.87
C LEU A 983 -35.84 1.30 24.56
N VAL A 984 -35.32 0.86 23.42
CA VAL A 984 -35.92 1.10 22.10
C VAL A 984 -36.00 -0.20 21.31
N LYS A 985 -37.00 -0.31 20.44
CA LYS A 985 -37.08 -1.33 19.39
C LYS A 985 -37.59 -0.70 18.10
N VAL A 986 -36.97 -1.02 16.96
CA VAL A 986 -37.40 -0.55 15.65
C VAL A 986 -38.05 -1.67 14.83
N ALA A 987 -38.89 -1.29 13.87
CA ALA A 987 -39.54 -2.19 12.94
C ALA A 987 -39.55 -1.59 11.53
N ALA A 988 -39.14 -2.38 10.55
CA ALA A 988 -39.06 -2.02 9.13
C ALA A 988 -40.34 -2.41 8.38
N TYR A 989 -40.83 -1.54 7.51
CA TYR A 989 -42.11 -1.71 6.80
C TYR A 989 -42.04 -1.37 5.30
N ALA A 990 -42.72 -2.19 4.48
CA ALA A 990 -43.08 -1.91 3.10
C ALA A 990 -44.55 -1.44 3.05
N GLY A 991 -44.79 -0.13 2.96
CA GLY A 991 -46.11 0.45 3.23
C GLY A 991 -46.60 0.05 4.62
N ASP A 992 -47.73 -0.66 4.70
CA ASP A 992 -48.27 -1.21 5.95
C ASP A 992 -47.79 -2.64 6.28
N LYS A 993 -47.09 -3.33 5.36
CA LYS A 993 -46.54 -4.67 5.61
C LYS A 993 -45.31 -4.57 6.51
N LEU A 994 -45.38 -5.16 7.70
CA LEU A 994 -44.21 -5.41 8.54
C LEU A 994 -43.25 -6.38 7.83
N LEU A 995 -41.97 -6.02 7.73
CA LEU A 995 -40.92 -6.86 7.14
C LEU A 995 -40.06 -7.53 8.23
N GLY A 996 -39.60 -6.75 9.21
CA GLY A 996 -38.69 -7.23 10.25
C GLY A 996 -38.65 -6.29 11.45
N THR A 997 -38.08 -6.76 12.57
CA THR A 997 -37.95 -5.95 13.79
C THR A 997 -36.62 -6.21 14.49
N SER A 998 -36.00 -5.18 15.06
CA SER A 998 -34.77 -5.32 15.82
C SER A 998 -34.97 -6.11 17.13
N PRO A 999 -33.88 -6.56 17.78
CA PRO A 999 -33.83 -6.72 19.22
C PRO A 999 -34.28 -5.45 19.96
N ILE A 1000 -34.58 -5.56 21.27
CA ILE A 1000 -34.67 -4.37 22.12
C ILE A 1000 -33.24 -3.94 22.42
N VAL A 1001 -32.93 -2.67 22.20
CA VAL A 1001 -31.61 -2.06 22.44
C VAL A 1001 -31.70 -1.09 23.62
N THR A 1002 -30.64 -1.02 24.42
CA THR A 1002 -30.46 -0.05 25.51
C THR A 1002 -29.42 0.99 25.12
N ILE A 1003 -29.32 2.01 25.98
CA ILE A 1003 -28.08 2.78 26.17
C ILE A 1003 -27.05 1.87 26.89
#